data_AF-A0A1Y1ITQ9-F1
#
_entry.id   AF-A0A1Y1ITQ9-F1
#
_cell.length_a   1.000
_cell.length_b   1.000
_cell.length_c   1.000
_cell.angle_alpha   90.00
_cell.angle_beta   90.00
_cell.angle_gamma   90.00
#
_symmetry.space_group_name_H-M   'P 1'
#
loop_
_entity.id
_entity.type
_entity.pdbx_description
1 polymer ?
#
loop_
_entity_poly.entity_id
_entity_poly.type
_entity_poly.pdbx_seq_one_letter_code
_entity_poly.pdbx_strand_id
1 'polypeptide(L)'
;MAFGMEQVAGFAADMQCISSMWFRKIQGGTHKERLESFYGPQAHAYDRFRANFLHGRKGMLAACAARLRGASGLVWVDLGGGTAENVDLMAQYLDLAAFQRIYVVDICPSLCAVAREKVAARGWHNVEVVEADACTFRAPDAAQLITFSYSLTMIPPFMAAVDNAVAGLAPDGIVGVADFYTSAKYDTPNRQHPFARRWFWKAVFDCDGIDLSPERRHYLEHSMEPVYEYNSSGRIPYVPYLRAPYYIWVGRHKKLQVVNLTRFPVRATDDIECRRPKGFPPTFLYSLSWEDPREDAKVLDINPNDTVLTLTSGGCNALDIILQGARCVVGVDMNPAQSYLLELKRVAVIRLPFEDVWKIFGEGRHERFEELLQRELGPFLSQGALKFWRKKAYYFKDGMYYHGGMGRLVKAVKVLAKITRKEDWVDSLVNAPTVEQQHELWTATAGQWLMRAGVMARALGFLVTNRVTMWFCAGVCKSQMALIKNEDNIYSYIVRCLDNVAKYSNLRDSNYFYRLCLTGRFARHCCPRFLEEDCFARLKHELAAGERLLIRTDSFVSQLCARQYTKVILMDHVDWLDQPDIDTLAAALKAQVRPGGRVIWRSASKQPHYARAIEAAGFKVIRVRCSDQYMDRVNMYASFYVGIRHGGPAIKQLVQEEKLDKPLRFRGAPPAKQNGPTPVAAA
;
A
#
# COMPACT_ATOMS: atom_id res chain seq x y z
N MET A 1 -14.80 -42.03 -25.69
CA MET A 1 -13.58 -42.78 -25.32
C MET A 1 -12.29 -41.95 -25.49
N ALA A 2 -12.15 -41.11 -26.53
CA ALA A 2 -10.96 -40.28 -26.75
C ALA A 2 -10.58 -39.34 -25.58
N PHE A 3 -11.55 -38.69 -24.93
CA PHE A 3 -11.30 -37.78 -23.79
C PHE A 3 -10.78 -38.47 -22.53
N GLY A 4 -11.12 -39.75 -22.33
CA GLY A 4 -10.61 -40.56 -21.21
C GLY A 4 -9.20 -41.09 -21.45
N MET A 5 -8.86 -41.42 -22.69
CA MET A 5 -7.53 -41.90 -23.06
C MET A 5 -6.47 -40.79 -22.99
N GLU A 6 -6.82 -39.55 -23.34
CA GLU A 6 -5.92 -38.38 -23.27
C GLU A 6 -5.61 -37.96 -21.82
N GLN A 7 -6.58 -38.12 -20.90
CA GLN A 7 -6.36 -37.92 -19.46
C GLN A 7 -5.46 -39.00 -18.85
N VAL A 8 -5.66 -40.27 -19.22
CA VAL A 8 -4.87 -41.41 -18.73
C VAL A 8 -3.44 -41.38 -19.26
N ALA A 9 -3.24 -41.10 -20.56
CA ALA A 9 -1.92 -40.94 -21.16
C ALA A 9 -1.13 -39.78 -20.53
N GLY A 10 -1.82 -38.67 -20.27
CA GLY A 10 -1.25 -37.54 -19.55
C GLY A 10 -0.83 -37.86 -18.12
N PHE A 11 -1.64 -38.61 -17.37
CA PHE A 11 -1.30 -39.05 -16.01
C PHE A 11 -0.07 -39.96 -15.98
N ALA A 12 0.05 -40.92 -16.91
CA ALA A 12 1.21 -41.79 -17.01
C ALA A 12 2.51 -40.99 -17.28
N ALA A 13 2.44 -40.01 -18.18
CA ALA A 13 3.56 -39.13 -18.49
C ALA A 13 3.95 -38.22 -17.31
N ASP A 14 2.97 -37.70 -16.57
CA ASP A 14 3.19 -36.92 -15.35
C ASP A 14 3.84 -37.76 -14.23
N MET A 15 3.44 -39.04 -14.08
CA MET A 15 4.06 -39.98 -13.14
C MET A 15 5.48 -40.38 -13.56
N GLN A 16 5.77 -40.46 -14.86
CA GLN A 16 7.12 -40.66 -15.37
C GLN A 16 8.03 -39.46 -15.01
N CYS A 17 7.51 -38.23 -15.11
CA CYS A 17 8.23 -37.04 -14.68
C CYS A 17 8.54 -37.08 -13.18
N ILE A 18 7.55 -37.42 -12.34
CA ILE A 18 7.75 -37.58 -10.90
C ILE A 18 8.79 -38.66 -10.62
N SER A 19 8.61 -39.87 -11.15
CA SER A 19 9.55 -40.98 -10.90
C SER A 19 10.98 -40.60 -11.26
N SER A 20 11.16 -39.89 -12.38
CA SER A 20 12.48 -39.41 -12.79
C SER A 20 13.11 -38.42 -11.80
N MET A 21 12.29 -37.54 -11.21
CA MET A 21 12.69 -36.50 -10.25
C MET A 21 12.97 -37.05 -8.83
N TRP A 22 12.57 -38.29 -8.52
CA TRP A 22 12.81 -38.86 -7.19
C TRP A 22 13.76 -40.05 -7.21
N PHE A 23 13.89 -40.75 -8.34
CA PHE A 23 14.53 -42.06 -8.38
C PHE A 23 15.54 -42.26 -9.51
N ARG A 24 15.63 -41.35 -10.50
CA ARG A 24 16.53 -41.57 -11.65
C ARG A 24 17.87 -40.87 -11.43
N LYS A 25 18.95 -41.64 -11.47
CA LYS A 25 20.31 -41.08 -11.43
C LYS A 25 20.62 -40.38 -12.75
N ILE A 26 21.04 -39.12 -12.67
CA ILE A 26 21.55 -38.33 -13.80
C ILE A 26 22.88 -38.93 -14.26
N GLN A 27 23.03 -39.16 -15.56
CA GLN A 27 24.20 -39.81 -16.17
C GLN A 27 24.88 -38.87 -17.18
N GLY A 28 26.20 -38.92 -17.28
CA GLY A 28 26.99 -38.11 -18.22
C GLY A 28 28.20 -37.44 -17.58
N GLY A 29 29.29 -37.30 -18.36
CA GLY A 29 30.52 -36.64 -17.94
C GLY A 29 30.46 -35.11 -18.13
N THR A 30 29.69 -34.63 -19.10
CA THR A 30 29.51 -33.20 -19.36
C THR A 30 28.18 -32.67 -18.79
N HIS A 31 28.04 -31.35 -18.63
CA HIS A 31 26.77 -30.76 -18.20
C HIS A 31 25.65 -31.00 -19.22
N LYS A 32 25.97 -30.90 -20.52
CA LYS A 32 25.06 -31.18 -21.63
C LYS A 32 24.52 -32.61 -21.59
N GLU A 33 25.38 -33.61 -21.44
CA GLU A 33 24.97 -35.03 -21.33
C GLU A 33 24.05 -35.28 -20.14
N ARG A 34 24.38 -34.67 -18.99
CA ARG A 34 23.55 -34.78 -17.78
C ARG A 34 22.15 -34.23 -17.99
N LEU A 35 22.02 -33.04 -18.59
CA LEU A 35 20.72 -32.45 -18.90
C LEU A 35 19.95 -33.25 -19.95
N GLU A 36 20.61 -33.73 -21.00
CA GLU A 36 19.98 -34.58 -22.03
C GLU A 36 19.46 -35.89 -21.42
N SER A 37 20.24 -36.55 -20.56
CA SER A 37 19.83 -37.78 -19.87
C SER A 37 18.57 -37.60 -19.01
N PHE A 38 18.39 -36.40 -18.47
CA PHE A 38 17.27 -36.04 -17.62
C PHE A 38 16.05 -35.63 -18.44
N TYR A 39 16.21 -34.73 -19.42
CA TYR A 39 15.11 -34.11 -20.16
C TYR A 39 14.68 -34.85 -21.42
N GLY A 40 15.59 -35.50 -22.15
CA GLY A 40 15.28 -36.18 -23.42
C GLY A 40 14.06 -37.11 -23.31
N PRO A 41 14.01 -38.04 -22.33
CA PRO A 41 12.90 -38.97 -22.17
C PRO A 41 11.54 -38.34 -21.83
N GLN A 42 11.51 -37.06 -21.48
CA GLN A 42 10.32 -36.35 -20.97
C GLN A 42 9.94 -35.14 -21.83
N ALA A 43 10.71 -34.83 -22.89
CA ALA A 43 10.59 -33.58 -23.65
C ALA A 43 9.16 -33.30 -24.15
N HIS A 44 8.42 -34.33 -24.58
CA HIS A 44 7.05 -34.18 -25.08
C HIS A 44 5.98 -33.99 -23.99
N ALA A 45 6.24 -34.43 -22.75
CA ALA A 45 5.34 -34.26 -21.60
C ALA A 45 5.73 -33.09 -20.68
N TYR A 46 6.92 -32.53 -20.93
CA TYR A 46 7.60 -31.53 -20.15
C TYR A 46 6.72 -30.31 -19.85
N ASP A 47 6.03 -29.76 -20.86
CA ASP A 47 5.24 -28.53 -20.72
C ASP A 47 4.03 -28.71 -19.81
N ARG A 48 3.32 -29.85 -19.92
CA ARG A 48 2.12 -30.14 -19.13
C ARG A 48 2.44 -30.30 -17.65
N PHE A 49 3.45 -31.10 -17.32
CA PHE A 49 3.88 -31.31 -15.94
C PHE A 49 4.40 -30.00 -15.33
N ARG A 50 5.28 -29.29 -16.06
CA ARG A 50 5.93 -28.07 -15.56
C ARG A 50 5.00 -26.88 -15.47
N ALA A 51 3.96 -26.77 -16.30
CA ALA A 51 2.94 -25.72 -16.17
C ALA A 51 2.30 -25.68 -14.76
N ASN A 52 2.19 -26.84 -14.10
CA ASN A 52 1.61 -26.97 -12.76
C ASN A 52 2.66 -26.97 -11.62
N PHE A 53 3.95 -26.95 -11.95
CA PHE A 53 5.06 -26.98 -10.98
C PHE A 53 5.87 -25.68 -10.94
N LEU A 54 5.96 -24.95 -12.06
CA LEU A 54 6.80 -23.76 -12.23
C LEU A 54 6.03 -22.47 -11.92
N HIS A 55 5.54 -22.37 -10.69
CA HIS A 55 4.62 -21.32 -10.22
C HIS A 55 5.11 -19.87 -10.42
N GLY A 56 6.41 -19.64 -10.43
CA GLY A 56 7.02 -18.32 -10.55
C GLY A 56 7.04 -17.75 -11.98
N ARG A 57 6.95 -18.62 -13.00
CA ARG A 57 7.16 -18.27 -14.41
C ARG A 57 6.23 -17.16 -14.89
N LYS A 58 4.91 -17.36 -14.74
CA LYS A 58 3.90 -16.37 -15.15
C LYS A 58 4.06 -15.04 -14.41
N GLY A 59 4.39 -15.08 -13.12
CA GLY A 59 4.61 -13.88 -12.32
C GLY A 59 5.85 -13.10 -12.73
N MET A 60 6.93 -13.79 -13.09
CA MET A 60 8.16 -13.17 -13.62
C MET A 60 7.90 -12.50 -14.97
N LEU A 61 7.27 -13.21 -15.91
CA LEU A 61 6.95 -12.66 -17.24
C LEU A 61 6.01 -11.46 -17.14
N ALA A 62 4.96 -11.55 -16.31
CA ALA A 62 4.07 -10.41 -16.05
C ALA A 62 4.82 -9.20 -15.46
N ALA A 63 5.75 -9.43 -14.53
CA ALA A 63 6.53 -8.37 -13.92
C ALA A 63 7.51 -7.70 -14.90
N CYS A 64 8.08 -8.46 -15.83
CA CYS A 64 8.93 -7.95 -16.91
C CYS A 64 8.10 -7.19 -17.95
N ALA A 65 7.01 -7.79 -18.44
CA ALA A 65 6.11 -7.19 -19.42
C ALA A 65 5.56 -5.84 -18.95
N ALA A 66 5.14 -5.74 -17.68
CA ALA A 66 4.61 -4.50 -17.12
C ALA A 66 5.63 -3.32 -17.18
N ARG A 67 6.93 -3.63 -17.16
CA ARG A 67 8.04 -2.67 -17.26
C ARG A 67 8.41 -2.34 -18.69
N LEU A 68 8.20 -3.26 -19.63
CA LEU A 68 8.53 -3.09 -21.05
C LEU A 68 7.36 -2.50 -21.85
N ARG A 69 6.18 -2.38 -21.27
CA ARG A 69 5.00 -1.92 -21.97
C ARG A 69 5.18 -0.51 -22.56
N GLY A 70 4.80 -0.36 -23.83
CA GLY A 70 4.95 0.88 -24.59
C GLY A 70 6.30 1.03 -25.28
N ALA A 71 7.28 0.15 -25.01
CA ALA A 71 8.51 0.07 -25.77
C ALA A 71 8.35 -0.80 -27.02
N SER A 72 9.20 -0.59 -28.01
CA SER A 72 9.28 -1.35 -29.26
C SER A 72 10.75 -1.55 -29.65
N GLY A 73 11.01 -2.43 -30.62
CA GLY A 73 12.39 -2.76 -31.01
C GLY A 73 13.14 -3.53 -29.93
N LEU A 74 12.43 -4.27 -29.08
CA LEU A 74 13.01 -4.97 -27.94
C LEU A 74 13.76 -6.22 -28.39
N VAL A 75 14.87 -6.51 -27.72
CA VAL A 75 15.57 -7.79 -27.82
C VAL A 75 15.39 -8.56 -26.52
N TRP A 76 14.91 -9.80 -26.63
CA TRP A 76 14.74 -10.71 -25.51
C TRP A 76 15.63 -11.94 -25.67
N VAL A 77 16.44 -12.25 -24.65
CA VAL A 77 17.21 -13.50 -24.55
C VAL A 77 16.70 -14.35 -23.38
N ASP A 78 16.14 -15.51 -23.67
CA ASP A 78 15.68 -16.48 -22.66
C ASP A 78 16.73 -17.58 -22.47
N LEU A 79 17.51 -17.48 -21.38
CA LEU A 79 18.64 -18.37 -21.08
C LEU A 79 18.14 -19.61 -20.32
N GLY A 80 18.28 -20.77 -20.96
CA GLY A 80 17.61 -22.01 -20.54
C GLY A 80 16.13 -22.00 -20.91
N GLY A 81 15.81 -21.53 -22.13
CA GLY A 81 14.44 -21.32 -22.59
C GLY A 81 13.65 -22.60 -22.91
N GLY A 82 14.33 -23.76 -22.93
CA GLY A 82 13.71 -25.07 -23.16
C GLY A 82 12.88 -25.12 -24.43
N THR A 83 11.60 -25.49 -24.29
CA THR A 83 10.62 -25.69 -25.36
C THR A 83 10.00 -24.39 -25.90
N ALA A 84 10.60 -23.22 -25.63
CA ALA A 84 10.06 -21.89 -25.95
C ALA A 84 8.71 -21.55 -25.30
N GLU A 85 8.31 -22.25 -24.23
CA GLU A 85 7.01 -22.02 -23.53
C GLU A 85 6.88 -20.61 -22.95
N ASN A 86 8.00 -19.98 -22.55
CA ASN A 86 7.97 -18.62 -22.03
C ASN A 86 7.48 -17.61 -23.08
N VAL A 87 7.78 -17.85 -24.38
CA VAL A 87 7.36 -16.98 -25.48
C VAL A 87 5.83 -16.98 -25.60
N ASP A 88 5.21 -18.15 -25.51
CA ASP A 88 3.74 -18.28 -25.55
C ASP A 88 3.08 -17.60 -24.34
N LEU A 89 3.67 -17.74 -23.16
CA LEU A 89 3.19 -17.08 -21.96
C LEU A 89 3.37 -15.55 -22.01
N MET A 90 4.47 -15.06 -22.58
CA MET A 90 4.73 -13.64 -22.73
C MET A 90 3.69 -12.98 -23.64
N ALA A 91 3.23 -13.67 -24.69
CA ALA A 91 2.18 -13.18 -25.60
C ALA A 91 0.87 -12.81 -24.88
N GLN A 92 0.63 -13.33 -23.67
CA GLN A 92 -0.54 -12.97 -22.84
C GLN A 92 -0.39 -11.62 -22.13
N TYR A 93 0.84 -11.08 -22.06
CA TYR A 93 1.17 -9.86 -21.31
C TYR A 93 1.69 -8.72 -22.18
N LEU A 94 2.39 -9.06 -23.26
CA LEU A 94 2.96 -8.10 -24.21
C LEU A 94 2.83 -8.66 -25.63
N ASP A 95 2.46 -7.80 -26.58
CA ASP A 95 2.47 -8.16 -27.99
C ASP A 95 3.89 -8.53 -28.42
N LEU A 96 4.05 -9.72 -29.03
CA LEU A 96 5.35 -10.20 -29.48
C LEU A 96 5.94 -9.30 -30.58
N ALA A 97 5.13 -8.51 -31.28
CA ALA A 97 5.59 -7.52 -32.25
C ALA A 97 6.40 -6.37 -31.61
N ALA A 98 6.31 -6.18 -30.29
CA ALA A 98 7.17 -5.25 -29.57
C ALA A 98 8.65 -5.70 -29.59
N PHE A 99 8.91 -6.99 -29.82
CA PHE A 99 10.26 -7.55 -29.91
C PHE A 99 10.72 -7.62 -31.35
N GLN A 100 11.83 -6.95 -31.64
CA GLN A 100 12.57 -7.14 -32.89
C GLN A 100 13.11 -8.56 -32.99
N ARG A 101 13.61 -9.11 -31.88
CA ARG A 101 14.16 -10.46 -31.83
C ARG A 101 13.98 -11.11 -30.47
N ILE A 102 13.67 -12.40 -30.46
CA ILE A 102 13.54 -13.25 -29.28
C ILE A 102 14.46 -14.45 -29.47
N TYR A 103 15.49 -14.59 -28.63
CA TYR A 103 16.41 -15.71 -28.63
C TYR A 103 16.02 -16.69 -27.52
N VAL A 104 15.66 -17.92 -27.91
CA VAL A 104 15.44 -19.04 -26.98
C VAL A 104 16.71 -19.88 -26.97
N VAL A 105 17.47 -19.78 -25.88
CA VAL A 105 18.80 -20.41 -25.77
C VAL A 105 18.72 -21.60 -24.84
N ASP A 106 19.09 -22.78 -25.30
CA ASP A 106 19.16 -23.99 -24.47
C ASP A 106 20.32 -24.89 -24.89
N ILE A 107 20.88 -25.65 -23.95
CA ILE A 107 22.00 -26.55 -24.22
C ILE A 107 21.53 -27.95 -24.63
N CYS A 108 20.25 -28.28 -24.39
CA CYS A 108 19.65 -29.59 -24.66
C CYS A 108 19.09 -29.64 -26.10
N PRO A 109 19.65 -30.48 -27.00
CA PRO A 109 19.19 -30.61 -28.38
C PRO A 109 17.71 -31.02 -28.48
N SER A 110 17.26 -31.94 -27.61
CA SER A 110 15.89 -32.44 -27.60
C SER A 110 14.87 -31.35 -27.29
N LEU A 111 15.17 -30.45 -26.33
CA LEU A 111 14.31 -29.30 -26.04
C LEU A 111 14.33 -28.27 -27.17
N CYS A 112 15.49 -28.03 -27.77
CA CYS A 112 15.63 -27.15 -28.93
C CYS A 112 14.81 -27.64 -30.13
N ALA A 113 14.75 -28.96 -30.37
CA ALA A 113 13.94 -29.55 -31.44
C ALA A 113 12.45 -29.23 -31.23
N VAL A 114 11.91 -29.49 -30.03
CA VAL A 114 10.52 -29.16 -29.67
C VAL A 114 10.25 -27.65 -29.79
N ALA A 115 11.20 -26.81 -29.37
CA ALA A 115 11.08 -25.36 -29.50
C ALA A 115 10.99 -24.92 -30.98
N ARG A 116 11.80 -25.48 -31.87
CA ARG A 116 11.76 -25.16 -33.32
C ARG A 116 10.44 -25.58 -33.94
N GLU A 117 9.93 -26.77 -33.59
CA GLU A 117 8.59 -27.22 -34.02
C GLU A 117 7.49 -26.27 -33.53
N LYS A 118 7.55 -25.85 -32.26
CA LYS A 118 6.58 -24.90 -31.68
C LYS A 118 6.64 -23.53 -32.37
N VAL A 119 7.84 -23.00 -32.62
CA VAL A 119 8.06 -21.73 -33.34
C VAL A 119 7.46 -21.79 -34.75
N ALA A 120 7.73 -22.87 -35.49
CA ALA A 120 7.18 -23.08 -36.83
C ALA A 120 5.64 -23.20 -36.80
N ALA A 121 5.10 -24.00 -35.87
CA ALA A 121 3.66 -24.20 -35.73
C ALA A 121 2.89 -22.93 -35.33
N ARG A 122 3.52 -22.03 -34.55
CA ARG A 122 2.94 -20.73 -34.16
C ARG A 122 3.19 -19.61 -35.17
N GLY A 123 4.00 -19.85 -36.21
CA GLY A 123 4.34 -18.85 -37.22
C GLY A 123 5.15 -17.67 -36.67
N TRP A 124 5.96 -17.88 -35.62
CA TRP A 124 6.75 -16.80 -35.04
C TRP A 124 8.01 -16.52 -35.86
N HIS A 125 8.03 -15.39 -36.58
CA HIS A 125 9.15 -15.02 -37.45
C HIS A 125 10.31 -14.31 -36.73
N ASN A 126 10.03 -13.74 -35.55
CA ASN A 126 11.00 -13.01 -34.73
C ASN A 126 11.62 -13.87 -33.61
N VAL A 127 11.32 -15.17 -33.56
CA VAL A 127 11.86 -16.10 -32.54
C VAL A 127 12.95 -16.99 -33.15
N GLU A 128 14.10 -17.04 -32.51
CA GLU A 128 15.25 -17.85 -32.90
C GLU A 128 15.62 -18.83 -31.80
N VAL A 129 15.68 -20.12 -32.14
CA VAL A 129 16.08 -21.17 -31.20
C VAL A 129 17.56 -21.51 -31.39
N VAL A 130 18.36 -21.25 -30.37
CA VAL A 130 19.82 -21.40 -30.39
C VAL A 130 20.24 -22.51 -29.44
N GLU A 131 20.90 -23.53 -29.98
CA GLU A 131 21.54 -24.57 -29.16
C GLU A 131 22.91 -24.07 -28.67
N ALA A 132 22.97 -23.52 -27.46
CA ALA A 132 24.19 -22.95 -26.91
C ALA A 132 24.21 -22.94 -25.38
N ASP A 133 25.41 -22.76 -24.81
CA ASP A 133 25.60 -22.59 -23.36
C ASP A 133 25.25 -21.16 -22.93
N ALA A 134 24.38 -21.03 -21.93
CA ALA A 134 23.97 -19.75 -21.35
C ALA A 134 25.14 -18.91 -20.78
N CYS A 135 26.27 -19.54 -20.47
CA CYS A 135 27.46 -18.86 -19.95
C CYS A 135 28.27 -18.16 -21.04
N THR A 136 28.04 -18.48 -22.32
CA THR A 136 28.87 -18.00 -23.44
C THR A 136 28.07 -17.36 -24.57
N PHE A 137 26.79 -17.71 -24.73
CA PHE A 137 25.96 -17.14 -25.78
C PHE A 137 25.81 -15.61 -25.65
N ARG A 138 25.94 -14.91 -26.77
CA ARG A 138 25.81 -13.47 -26.92
C ARG A 138 24.89 -13.17 -28.09
N ALA A 139 23.80 -12.45 -27.82
CA ALA A 139 23.00 -11.88 -28.89
C ALA A 139 23.82 -10.80 -29.62
N PRO A 140 23.60 -10.58 -30.94
CA PRO A 140 24.26 -9.51 -31.68
C PRO A 140 23.97 -8.12 -31.11
N ASP A 141 22.73 -7.90 -30.70
CA ASP A 141 22.25 -6.66 -30.11
C ASP A 141 22.12 -6.79 -28.58
N ALA A 142 22.31 -5.68 -27.87
CA ALA A 142 22.11 -5.64 -26.42
C ALA A 142 20.63 -5.85 -26.06
N ALA A 143 20.37 -6.74 -25.11
CA ALA A 143 19.02 -7.18 -24.79
C ALA A 143 18.32 -6.25 -23.78
N GLN A 144 17.09 -5.83 -24.07
CA GLN A 144 16.24 -5.11 -23.11
C GLN A 144 15.63 -6.06 -22.07
N LEU A 145 15.52 -7.35 -22.40
CA LEU A 145 15.06 -8.38 -21.49
C LEU A 145 15.97 -9.60 -21.56
N ILE A 146 16.47 -10.05 -20.42
CA ILE A 146 17.09 -11.37 -20.29
C ILE A 146 16.34 -12.15 -19.21
N THR A 147 16.01 -13.41 -19.46
CA THR A 147 15.28 -14.24 -18.50
C THR A 147 15.99 -15.53 -18.14
N PHE A 148 15.86 -15.92 -16.87
CA PHE A 148 16.19 -17.24 -16.35
C PHE A 148 14.94 -17.84 -15.70
N SER A 149 14.21 -18.69 -16.42
CA SER A 149 13.01 -19.35 -15.89
C SER A 149 13.33 -20.79 -15.48
N TYR A 150 13.65 -20.99 -14.20
CA TYR A 150 13.99 -22.28 -13.60
C TYR A 150 15.20 -22.96 -14.26
N SER A 151 16.15 -22.12 -14.68
CA SER A 151 17.39 -22.53 -15.34
C SER A 151 18.63 -22.19 -14.52
N LEU A 152 18.63 -21.12 -13.72
CA LEU A 152 19.82 -20.67 -13.01
C LEU A 152 20.28 -21.66 -11.93
N THR A 153 19.33 -22.31 -11.24
CA THR A 153 19.62 -23.40 -10.29
C THR A 153 20.19 -24.65 -10.96
N MET A 154 20.05 -24.79 -12.28
CA MET A 154 20.56 -25.91 -13.08
C MET A 154 21.93 -25.62 -13.70
N ILE A 155 22.41 -24.37 -13.71
CA ILE A 155 23.69 -24.01 -14.33
C ILE A 155 24.79 -24.03 -13.26
N PRO A 156 25.76 -24.97 -13.30
CA PRO A 156 26.80 -25.03 -12.26
C PRO A 156 27.71 -23.79 -12.21
N PRO A 157 28.24 -23.25 -13.33
CA PRO A 157 28.97 -21.99 -13.32
C PRO A 157 28.01 -20.78 -13.37
N PHE A 158 27.02 -20.74 -12.48
CA PHE A 158 25.95 -19.73 -12.50
C PHE A 158 26.48 -18.28 -12.46
N MET A 159 27.64 -18.04 -11.82
CA MET A 159 28.27 -16.71 -11.81
C MET A 159 28.63 -16.26 -13.22
N ALA A 160 29.21 -17.14 -14.04
CA ALA A 160 29.51 -16.86 -15.43
C ALA A 160 28.23 -16.60 -16.25
N ALA A 161 27.14 -17.32 -15.99
CA ALA A 161 25.85 -17.04 -16.64
C ALA A 161 25.27 -15.68 -16.25
N VAL A 162 25.40 -15.27 -14.97
CA VAL A 162 24.96 -13.94 -14.50
C VAL A 162 25.85 -12.84 -15.08
N ASP A 163 27.17 -13.00 -15.05
CA ASP A 163 28.11 -12.05 -15.67
C ASP A 163 27.86 -11.94 -17.17
N ASN A 164 27.56 -13.07 -17.81
CA ASN A 164 27.16 -13.13 -19.20
C ASN A 164 25.89 -12.29 -19.40
N ALA A 165 24.82 -12.57 -18.67
CA ALA A 165 23.57 -11.79 -18.76
C ALA A 165 23.79 -10.28 -18.54
N VAL A 166 24.54 -9.89 -17.50
CA VAL A 166 24.80 -8.47 -17.19
C VAL A 166 25.54 -7.77 -18.33
N ALA A 167 26.56 -8.40 -18.90
CA ALA A 167 27.33 -7.78 -19.99
C ALA A 167 26.58 -7.75 -21.34
N GLY A 168 25.57 -8.62 -21.55
CA GLY A 168 24.71 -8.61 -22.73
C GLY A 168 23.47 -7.72 -22.59
N LEU A 169 23.28 -7.06 -21.45
CA LEU A 169 22.09 -6.28 -21.13
C LEU A 169 22.21 -4.86 -21.69
N ALA A 170 21.12 -4.34 -22.25
CA ALA A 170 21.03 -2.94 -22.63
C ALA A 170 21.13 -2.03 -21.40
N PRO A 171 21.55 -0.75 -21.54
CA PRO A 171 21.67 0.18 -20.41
C PRO A 171 20.40 0.30 -19.57
N ASP A 172 19.22 0.29 -20.21
CA ASP A 172 17.90 0.33 -19.56
C ASP A 172 17.23 -1.06 -19.45
N GLY A 173 17.97 -2.12 -19.76
CA GLY A 173 17.49 -3.49 -19.77
C GLY A 173 17.21 -4.04 -18.38
N ILE A 174 16.46 -5.15 -18.34
CA ILE A 174 16.12 -5.87 -17.12
C ILE A 174 16.43 -7.36 -17.23
N VAL A 175 16.80 -7.95 -16.10
CA VAL A 175 16.94 -9.40 -15.94
C VAL A 175 15.78 -9.90 -15.09
N GLY A 176 15.02 -10.87 -15.61
CA GLY A 176 13.94 -11.56 -14.89
C GLY A 176 14.36 -12.98 -14.51
N VAL A 177 14.17 -13.36 -13.25
CA VAL A 177 14.50 -14.70 -12.74
C VAL A 177 13.29 -15.27 -11.99
N ALA A 178 12.94 -16.50 -12.29
CA ALA A 178 12.02 -17.31 -11.50
C ALA A 178 12.72 -18.63 -11.20
N ASP A 179 12.93 -18.95 -9.93
CA ASP A 179 13.63 -20.18 -9.59
C ASP A 179 13.26 -20.72 -8.21
N PHE A 180 13.68 -21.95 -7.92
CA PHE A 180 13.59 -22.54 -6.59
C PHE A 180 14.72 -22.01 -5.70
N TYR A 181 14.52 -21.98 -4.38
CA TYR A 181 15.58 -21.55 -3.46
C TYR A 181 15.41 -22.09 -2.04
N THR A 182 16.54 -22.11 -1.32
CA THR A 182 16.56 -22.13 0.13
C THR A 182 17.22 -20.85 0.64
N SER A 183 16.76 -20.33 1.78
CA SER A 183 17.35 -19.13 2.38
C SER A 183 18.73 -19.41 2.93
N ALA A 184 19.53 -18.35 3.12
CA ALA A 184 20.71 -18.44 3.96
C ALA A 184 20.34 -18.76 5.43
N LYS A 185 21.34 -19.05 6.26
CA LYS A 185 21.13 -19.27 7.71
C LYS A 185 20.45 -18.05 8.34
N TYR A 186 20.92 -16.87 8.00
CA TYR A 186 20.35 -15.59 8.38
C TYR A 186 20.02 -14.82 7.11
N ASP A 187 18.76 -14.44 6.97
CA ASP A 187 18.24 -13.87 5.75
C ASP A 187 17.14 -12.85 6.02
N THR A 188 16.71 -12.11 4.99
CA THR A 188 15.62 -11.13 5.18
C THR A 188 14.32 -11.83 5.60
N PRO A 189 13.47 -11.19 6.43
CA PRO A 189 12.27 -11.84 6.98
C PRO A 189 11.34 -12.44 5.92
N ASN A 190 11.32 -11.84 4.73
CA ASN A 190 10.47 -12.24 3.61
C ASN A 190 10.96 -13.46 2.83
N ARG A 191 12.23 -13.87 3.00
CA ARG A 191 12.85 -15.02 2.35
C ARG A 191 13.35 -16.09 3.34
N GLN A 192 13.41 -15.78 4.64
CA GLN A 192 13.91 -16.68 5.67
C GLN A 192 13.12 -18.00 5.76
N HIS A 193 13.83 -19.12 5.72
CA HIS A 193 13.31 -20.47 5.97
C HIS A 193 13.79 -21.03 7.31
N PRO A 194 12.96 -21.84 8.01
CA PRO A 194 13.40 -22.65 9.14
C PRO A 194 14.47 -23.67 8.73
N PHE A 195 15.30 -24.10 9.68
CA PHE A 195 16.35 -25.10 9.46
C PHE A 195 15.86 -26.35 8.71
N ALA A 196 14.80 -26.99 9.22
CA ALA A 196 14.26 -28.22 8.63
C ALA A 196 13.85 -28.03 7.17
N ARG A 197 13.29 -26.87 6.82
CA ARG A 197 12.88 -26.55 5.45
C ARG A 197 14.08 -26.34 4.52
N ARG A 198 15.15 -25.68 5.01
CA ARG A 198 16.39 -25.52 4.23
C ARG A 198 17.04 -26.87 3.94
N TRP A 199 17.20 -27.69 4.98
CA TRP A 199 17.81 -29.02 4.86
C TRP A 199 16.98 -29.93 3.94
N PHE A 200 15.68 -30.03 4.18
CA PHE A 200 14.79 -30.91 3.42
C PHE A 200 14.81 -30.59 1.93
N TRP A 201 14.56 -29.33 1.56
CA TRP A 201 14.49 -28.97 0.13
C TRP A 201 15.85 -29.07 -0.55
N LYS A 202 16.94 -28.69 0.13
CA LYS A 202 18.27 -28.86 -0.42
C LYS A 202 18.55 -30.35 -0.69
N ALA A 203 18.29 -31.24 0.26
CA ALA A 203 18.50 -32.67 0.08
C ALA A 203 17.65 -33.28 -1.05
N VAL A 204 16.38 -32.88 -1.16
CA VAL A 204 15.47 -33.38 -2.20
C VAL A 204 15.95 -32.98 -3.60
N PHE A 205 16.30 -31.71 -3.81
CA PHE A 205 16.65 -31.20 -5.14
C PHE A 205 18.10 -31.52 -5.56
N ASP A 206 18.99 -31.81 -4.60
CA ASP A 206 20.36 -32.27 -4.87
C ASP A 206 20.37 -33.62 -5.61
N CYS A 207 19.35 -34.47 -5.38
CA CYS A 207 19.14 -35.71 -6.13
C CYS A 207 18.93 -35.48 -7.65
N ASP A 208 18.39 -34.33 -8.03
CA ASP A 208 18.07 -33.95 -9.41
C ASP A 208 19.09 -33.00 -10.05
N GLY A 209 20.23 -32.78 -9.37
CA GLY A 209 21.24 -31.84 -9.84
C GLY A 209 20.79 -30.37 -9.83
N ILE A 210 19.70 -30.05 -9.13
CA ILE A 210 19.18 -28.70 -8.95
C ILE A 210 19.77 -28.13 -7.65
N ASP A 211 20.63 -27.11 -7.77
CA ASP A 211 21.22 -26.48 -6.59
C ASP A 211 20.39 -25.29 -6.09
N LEU A 212 19.70 -25.50 -4.96
CA LEU A 212 18.85 -24.51 -4.28
C LEU A 212 19.62 -23.54 -3.38
N SER A 213 20.94 -23.50 -3.48
CA SER A 213 21.80 -22.70 -2.63
C SER A 213 21.52 -21.18 -2.80
N PRO A 214 21.51 -20.39 -1.69
CA PRO A 214 21.17 -18.96 -1.72
C PRO A 214 22.14 -18.10 -2.54
N GLU A 215 23.33 -18.62 -2.86
CA GLU A 215 24.43 -17.96 -3.55
C GLU A 215 24.01 -17.43 -4.93
N ARG A 216 23.12 -18.13 -5.65
CA ARG A 216 22.59 -17.66 -6.94
C ARG A 216 21.93 -16.31 -6.81
N ARG A 217 21.01 -16.18 -5.84
CA ARG A 217 20.31 -14.93 -5.58
C ARG A 217 21.22 -13.86 -5.00
N HIS A 218 22.12 -14.22 -4.09
CA HIS A 218 23.06 -13.26 -3.52
C HIS A 218 23.99 -12.67 -4.60
N TYR A 219 24.41 -13.48 -5.58
CA TYR A 219 25.23 -12.99 -6.68
C TYR A 219 24.45 -12.10 -7.64
N LEU A 220 23.17 -12.39 -7.90
CA LEU A 220 22.28 -11.48 -8.65
C LEU A 220 22.15 -10.12 -7.94
N GLU A 221 21.89 -10.11 -6.64
CA GLU A 221 21.79 -8.88 -5.82
C GLU A 221 23.16 -8.16 -5.66
N HIS A 222 24.26 -8.91 -5.72
CA HIS A 222 25.61 -8.35 -5.76
C HIS A 222 25.92 -7.69 -7.12
N SER A 223 25.47 -8.27 -8.23
CA SER A 223 25.81 -7.80 -9.58
C SER A 223 24.86 -6.70 -10.06
N MET A 224 23.61 -6.72 -9.61
CA MET A 224 22.52 -5.88 -10.13
C MET A 224 21.73 -5.22 -8.99
N GLU A 225 21.00 -4.15 -9.33
CA GLU A 225 20.03 -3.55 -8.42
C GLU A 225 18.69 -4.26 -8.60
N PRO A 226 18.10 -4.83 -7.53
CA PRO A 226 16.79 -5.45 -7.66
C PRO A 226 15.70 -4.37 -7.86
N VAL A 227 14.65 -4.68 -8.61
CA VAL A 227 13.48 -3.80 -8.85
C VAL A 227 12.14 -4.45 -8.55
N TYR A 228 12.07 -5.77 -8.44
CA TYR A 228 10.88 -6.51 -8.00
C TYR A 228 11.27 -7.85 -7.42
N GLU A 229 10.64 -8.24 -6.31
CA GLU A 229 10.89 -9.51 -5.64
C GLU A 229 9.61 -10.10 -5.09
N TYR A 230 9.45 -11.41 -5.24
CA TYR A 230 8.33 -12.13 -4.66
C TYR A 230 8.71 -13.56 -4.29
N ASN A 231 8.53 -13.92 -3.03
CA ASN A 231 8.86 -15.22 -2.46
C ASN A 231 7.60 -15.96 -2.04
N SER A 232 7.48 -17.22 -2.44
CA SER A 232 6.34 -18.06 -2.07
C SER A 232 6.66 -19.55 -2.10
N SER A 233 5.62 -20.38 -1.96
CA SER A 233 5.73 -21.82 -2.15
C SER A 233 4.59 -22.38 -2.96
N GLY A 234 4.95 -23.23 -3.91
CA GLY A 234 4.06 -23.84 -4.87
C GLY A 234 3.81 -25.29 -4.56
N ARG A 235 2.64 -25.84 -4.92
CA ARG A 235 2.36 -27.27 -4.77
C ARG A 235 3.20 -28.07 -5.76
N ILE A 236 3.59 -29.28 -5.38
CA ILE A 236 4.16 -30.23 -6.31
C ILE A 236 2.99 -31.05 -6.90
N PRO A 237 2.88 -31.19 -8.24
CA PRO A 237 1.86 -32.04 -8.83
C PRO A 237 1.86 -33.44 -8.20
N TYR A 238 0.67 -33.96 -7.89
CA TYR A 238 0.44 -35.31 -7.34
C TYR A 238 1.08 -35.64 -5.98
N VAL A 239 1.85 -34.72 -5.37
CA VAL A 239 2.44 -34.90 -4.05
C VAL A 239 1.71 -33.99 -3.05
N PRO A 240 0.71 -34.51 -2.30
CA PRO A 240 -0.08 -33.69 -1.41
C PRO A 240 0.78 -33.13 -0.26
N TYR A 241 0.38 -31.98 0.28
CA TYR A 241 0.98 -31.29 1.43
C TYR A 241 2.40 -30.70 1.23
N LEU A 242 3.21 -31.23 0.32
CA LEU A 242 4.54 -30.67 0.02
C LEU A 242 4.46 -29.44 -0.88
N ARG A 243 5.20 -28.40 -0.52
CA ARG A 243 5.24 -27.13 -1.25
C ARG A 243 6.67 -26.60 -1.45
N ALA A 244 7.16 -26.70 -2.68
CA ALA A 244 8.50 -26.25 -3.05
C ALA A 244 8.61 -24.71 -2.96
N PRO A 245 9.64 -24.17 -2.27
CA PRO A 245 9.90 -22.74 -2.22
C PRO A 245 10.40 -22.21 -3.56
N TYR A 246 9.79 -21.13 -4.06
CA TYR A 246 10.25 -20.44 -5.26
C TYR A 246 10.29 -18.93 -5.03
N TYR A 247 11.10 -18.25 -5.84
CA TYR A 247 11.18 -16.80 -5.88
C TYR A 247 10.99 -16.29 -7.31
N ILE A 248 10.56 -15.04 -7.39
CA ILE A 248 10.62 -14.20 -8.57
C ILE A 248 11.52 -13.04 -8.20
N TRP A 249 12.43 -12.68 -9.09
CA TRP A 249 13.34 -11.55 -8.94
C TRP A 249 13.45 -10.85 -10.29
N VAL A 250 13.40 -9.53 -10.30
CA VAL A 250 13.72 -8.72 -11.47
C VAL A 250 14.74 -7.70 -11.03
N GLY A 251 15.80 -7.52 -11.82
CA GLY A 251 16.85 -6.54 -11.55
C GLY A 251 17.26 -5.76 -12.78
N ARG A 252 18.05 -4.71 -12.55
CA ARG A 252 18.62 -3.81 -13.56
C ARG A 252 20.07 -3.45 -13.22
N HIS A 253 20.76 -2.74 -14.11
CA HIS A 253 22.06 -2.18 -13.79
C HIS A 253 22.03 -1.23 -12.59
N LYS A 254 23.06 -1.31 -11.72
CA LYS A 254 23.16 -0.49 -10.49
C LYS A 254 23.37 1.01 -10.76
N LYS A 255 23.97 1.36 -11.89
CA LYS A 255 24.28 2.75 -12.24
C LYS A 255 23.47 3.13 -13.46
N LEU A 256 22.39 3.85 -13.25
CA LEU A 256 21.64 4.54 -14.30
C LEU A 256 21.82 6.04 -14.12
N GLN A 257 22.11 6.75 -15.21
CA GLN A 257 22.18 8.21 -15.20
C GLN A 257 20.81 8.84 -14.94
N VAL A 258 19.73 8.21 -15.46
CA VAL A 258 18.34 8.64 -15.26
C VAL A 258 17.47 7.42 -14.98
N VAL A 259 16.72 7.45 -13.88
CA VAL A 259 15.77 6.39 -13.54
C VAL A 259 14.37 6.77 -14.04
N ASN A 260 13.85 6.02 -15.00
CA ASN A 260 12.44 6.12 -15.39
C ASN A 260 11.56 5.52 -14.27
N LEU A 261 11.02 6.37 -13.39
CA LEU A 261 10.19 5.93 -12.25
C LEU A 261 8.84 5.35 -12.65
N THR A 262 8.38 5.56 -13.89
CA THR A 262 7.19 4.88 -14.42
C THR A 262 7.46 3.39 -14.65
N ARG A 263 8.69 3.05 -15.04
CA ARG A 263 9.18 1.68 -15.24
C ARG A 263 9.80 1.09 -13.96
N PHE A 264 10.44 1.92 -13.15
CA PHE A 264 11.18 1.53 -11.95
C PHE A 264 10.79 2.42 -10.76
N PRO A 265 9.53 2.36 -10.30
CA PRO A 265 9.12 3.18 -9.17
C PRO A 265 9.90 2.77 -7.92
N VAL A 266 10.19 3.76 -7.07
CA VAL A 266 10.83 3.49 -5.78
C VAL A 266 9.95 2.57 -4.95
N ARG A 267 10.51 1.41 -4.59
CA ARG A 267 9.80 0.40 -3.82
C ARG A 267 9.47 0.91 -2.42
N ALA A 268 8.25 0.62 -1.96
CA ALA A 268 8.00 0.66 -0.52
C ALA A 268 8.87 -0.42 0.13
N THR A 269 9.42 -0.15 1.31
CA THR A 269 10.30 -1.12 1.96
C THR A 269 9.47 -2.32 2.41
N ASP A 270 9.83 -3.50 1.91
CA ASP A 270 9.31 -4.79 2.37
C ASP A 270 9.92 -5.21 3.72
N ASP A 271 10.97 -4.51 4.14
CA ASP A 271 11.58 -4.64 5.45
C ASP A 271 10.57 -4.15 6.48
N ILE A 272 9.87 -5.11 7.08
CA ILE A 272 9.08 -4.88 8.28
C ILE A 272 10.10 -4.60 9.39
N GLU A 273 10.51 -3.33 9.49
CA GLU A 273 11.39 -2.82 10.56
C GLU A 273 10.67 -2.95 11.91
N CYS A 274 9.34 -2.77 11.91
CA CYS A 274 8.50 -2.95 13.09
C CYS A 274 7.38 -3.97 12.88
N ARG A 275 7.25 -4.93 13.81
CA ARG A 275 6.11 -5.87 13.81
C ARG A 275 4.82 -5.16 14.20
N ARG A 276 3.74 -5.44 13.48
CA ARG A 276 2.38 -5.02 13.85
C ARG A 276 2.12 -5.31 15.34
N PRO A 277 1.75 -4.32 16.17
CA PRO A 277 1.43 -4.56 17.57
C PRO A 277 0.30 -5.57 17.73
N LYS A 278 0.39 -6.45 18.75
CA LYS A 278 -0.56 -7.57 18.96
C LYS A 278 -2.04 -7.12 19.03
N GLY A 279 -2.30 -5.92 19.54
CA GLY A 279 -3.64 -5.35 19.69
C GLY A 279 -4.27 -4.76 18.42
N PHE A 280 -3.52 -4.66 17.32
CA PHE A 280 -4.05 -4.15 16.04
C PHE A 280 -4.77 -5.27 15.26
N PRO A 281 -5.77 -4.96 14.42
CA PRO A 281 -6.35 -5.95 13.53
C PRO A 281 -5.36 -6.30 12.40
N PRO A 282 -5.41 -7.51 11.81
CA PRO A 282 -4.59 -7.90 10.65
C PRO A 282 -5.13 -7.30 9.34
N THR A 283 -5.51 -6.02 9.38
CA THR A 283 -6.03 -5.19 8.29
C THR A 283 -5.85 -3.71 8.66
N PHE A 284 -6.13 -2.79 7.74
CA PHE A 284 -6.05 -1.36 8.03
C PHE A 284 -7.13 -0.94 9.04
N LEU A 285 -6.79 -0.01 9.93
CA LEU A 285 -7.74 0.55 10.90
C LEU A 285 -8.65 1.56 10.21
N TYR A 286 -8.04 2.44 9.41
CA TYR A 286 -8.70 3.54 8.71
C TYR A 286 -8.50 3.42 7.20
N SER A 287 -9.59 3.53 6.43
CA SER A 287 -9.56 3.59 4.96
C SER A 287 -9.39 5.02 4.42
N LEU A 288 -9.54 6.01 5.29
CA LEU A 288 -9.45 7.45 5.05
C LEU A 288 -8.75 8.10 6.25
N SER A 289 -7.93 9.12 6.04
CA SER A 289 -7.38 9.94 7.13
C SER A 289 -8.48 10.83 7.69
N TRP A 290 -8.67 10.83 9.01
CA TRP A 290 -9.70 11.61 9.70
C TRP A 290 -9.18 12.99 10.13
N GLU A 291 -8.44 13.66 9.24
CA GLU A 291 -7.95 15.01 9.47
C GLU A 291 -8.12 15.81 8.18
N ASP A 292 -8.64 17.04 8.31
CA ASP A 292 -8.93 17.87 7.16
C ASP A 292 -7.65 18.51 6.57
N PRO A 293 -7.20 18.09 5.37
CA PRO A 293 -5.99 18.65 4.79
C PRO A 293 -6.13 20.13 4.42
N ARG A 294 -7.36 20.66 4.30
CA ARG A 294 -7.60 22.09 4.01
C ARG A 294 -7.19 22.98 5.17
N GLU A 295 -7.40 22.53 6.40
CA GLU A 295 -6.97 23.27 7.59
C GLU A 295 -5.46 23.09 7.84
N ASP A 296 -4.92 21.91 7.55
CA ASP A 296 -3.48 21.65 7.63
C ASP A 296 -2.70 22.58 6.69
N ALA A 297 -3.17 22.76 5.45
CA ALA A 297 -2.52 23.61 4.45
C ALA A 297 -2.36 25.07 4.91
N LYS A 298 -3.34 25.61 5.65
CA LYS A 298 -3.32 26.99 6.16
C LYS A 298 -2.19 27.24 7.15
N VAL A 299 -1.75 26.20 7.87
CA VAL A 299 -0.74 26.31 8.93
C VAL A 299 0.59 25.69 8.54
N LEU A 300 0.63 24.74 7.61
CA LEU A 300 1.87 24.09 7.19
C LEU A 300 2.67 24.93 6.20
N ASP A 301 2.01 25.63 5.26
CA ASP A 301 2.69 26.46 4.24
C ASP A 301 3.76 25.66 3.50
N ILE A 302 3.29 24.63 2.78
CA ILE A 302 4.12 23.64 2.11
C ILE A 302 4.69 24.22 0.80
N ASN A 303 5.97 23.95 0.54
CA ASN A 303 6.67 24.40 -0.65
C ASN A 303 7.58 23.30 -1.27
N PRO A 304 8.12 23.51 -2.48
CA PRO A 304 8.98 22.55 -3.19
C PRO A 304 10.29 22.14 -2.53
N ASN A 305 10.70 22.79 -1.43
CA ASN A 305 11.88 22.41 -0.66
C ASN A 305 11.53 21.57 0.58
N ASP A 306 10.25 21.40 0.88
CA ASP A 306 9.82 20.76 2.12
C ASP A 306 9.97 19.24 2.11
N THR A 307 10.42 18.72 3.24
CA THR A 307 10.40 17.29 3.55
C THR A 307 9.48 17.08 4.73
N VAL A 308 8.40 16.34 4.48
CA VAL A 308 7.25 16.21 5.39
C VAL A 308 7.19 14.80 5.96
N LEU A 309 7.13 14.68 7.29
CA LEU A 309 6.81 13.42 7.96
C LEU A 309 5.34 13.40 8.36
N THR A 310 4.62 12.32 8.06
CA THR A 310 3.24 12.12 8.49
C THR A 310 3.00 10.66 8.82
N LEU A 311 2.07 10.40 9.75
CA LEU A 311 1.50 9.07 9.86
C LEU A 311 0.74 8.71 8.57
N THR A 312 0.80 7.45 8.17
CA THR A 312 0.16 6.97 6.93
C THR A 312 -1.35 7.08 7.03
N SER A 313 -1.96 6.54 8.10
CA SER A 313 -3.41 6.47 8.26
C SER A 313 -4.09 5.92 6.99
N GLY A 314 -5.12 6.56 6.44
CA GLY A 314 -5.73 6.17 5.16
C GLY A 314 -4.91 6.56 3.92
N GLY A 315 -3.80 7.27 4.06
CA GLY A 315 -2.88 7.65 2.98
C GLY A 315 -3.34 8.81 2.08
N CYS A 316 -4.58 9.29 2.19
CA CYS A 316 -5.08 10.39 1.36
C CYS A 316 -4.36 11.72 1.65
N ASN A 317 -4.04 12.00 2.92
CA ASN A 317 -3.36 13.25 3.28
C ASN A 317 -1.90 13.22 2.81
N ALA A 318 -1.23 12.06 2.82
CA ALA A 318 0.11 11.92 2.25
C ALA A 318 0.15 12.28 0.75
N LEU A 319 -0.86 11.86 -0.01
CA LEU A 319 -1.00 12.24 -1.42
C LEU A 319 -1.38 13.71 -1.61
N ASP A 320 -2.21 14.27 -0.74
CA ASP A 320 -2.56 15.69 -0.78
C ASP A 320 -1.35 16.59 -0.49
N ILE A 321 -0.47 16.20 0.42
CA ILE A 321 0.76 16.94 0.72
C ILE A 321 1.69 17.00 -0.51
N ILE A 322 1.73 15.95 -1.32
CA ILE A 322 2.45 15.96 -2.61
C ILE A 322 1.79 16.97 -3.57
N LEU A 323 0.46 17.00 -3.63
CA LEU A 323 -0.29 17.97 -4.44
C LEU A 323 -0.12 19.43 -3.99
N GLN A 324 0.18 19.65 -2.71
CA GLN A 324 0.57 20.96 -2.18
C GLN A 324 2.00 21.36 -2.60
N GLY A 325 2.76 20.45 -3.22
CA GLY A 325 4.07 20.72 -3.80
C GLY A 325 5.24 20.32 -2.91
N ALA A 326 5.04 19.48 -1.89
CA ALA A 326 6.16 19.00 -1.07
C ALA A 326 7.22 18.28 -1.91
N ARG A 327 8.51 18.49 -1.60
CA ARG A 327 9.61 17.81 -2.28
C ARG A 327 9.53 16.30 -2.10
N CYS A 328 9.32 15.89 -0.85
CA CYS A 328 9.35 14.52 -0.38
C CYS A 328 8.43 14.38 0.83
N VAL A 329 7.58 13.36 0.80
CA VAL A 329 6.64 13.00 1.87
C VAL A 329 7.01 11.62 2.38
N VAL A 330 7.09 11.49 3.69
CA VAL A 330 7.38 10.24 4.39
C VAL A 330 6.13 9.83 5.14
N GLY A 331 5.44 8.82 4.63
CA GLY A 331 4.33 8.15 5.31
C GLY A 331 4.88 7.01 6.17
N VAL A 332 4.63 7.04 7.47
CA VAL A 332 5.05 5.99 8.41
C VAL A 332 3.85 5.38 9.14
N ASP A 333 3.84 4.06 9.30
CA ASP A 333 2.86 3.37 10.15
C ASP A 333 3.43 2.08 10.75
N MET A 334 3.04 1.75 11.98
CA MET A 334 3.42 0.48 12.60
C MET A 334 2.55 -0.68 12.11
N ASN A 335 1.38 -0.41 11.53
CA ASN A 335 0.52 -1.41 10.92
C ASN A 335 0.84 -1.52 9.42
N PRO A 336 1.46 -2.63 8.97
CA PRO A 336 1.81 -2.81 7.55
C PRO A 336 0.60 -2.66 6.62
N ALA A 337 -0.61 -2.99 7.08
CA ALA A 337 -1.81 -2.87 6.26
C ALA A 337 -2.15 -1.41 5.85
N GLN A 338 -1.75 -0.41 6.66
CA GLN A 338 -1.90 1.00 6.28
C GLN A 338 -0.88 1.38 5.21
N SER A 339 0.37 0.97 5.38
CA SER A 339 1.43 1.12 4.38
C SER A 339 1.04 0.48 3.04
N TYR A 340 0.47 -0.73 3.06
CA TYR A 340 0.00 -1.43 1.86
C TYR A 340 -1.17 -0.72 1.17
N LEU A 341 -2.01 0.01 1.91
CA LEU A 341 -3.08 0.82 1.33
C LEU A 341 -2.54 2.08 0.64
N LEU A 342 -1.62 2.79 1.29
CA LEU A 342 -0.95 3.92 0.65
C LEU A 342 -0.15 3.46 -0.59
N GLU A 343 0.50 2.30 -0.52
CA GLU A 343 1.23 1.74 -1.64
C GLU A 343 0.31 1.38 -2.81
N LEU A 344 -0.84 0.76 -2.53
CA LEU A 344 -1.86 0.47 -3.55
C LEU A 344 -2.35 1.76 -4.22
N LYS A 345 -2.63 2.81 -3.45
CA LYS A 345 -3.05 4.12 -4.00
C LYS A 345 -1.96 4.72 -4.88
N ARG A 346 -0.71 4.74 -4.41
CA ARG A 346 0.44 5.26 -5.16
C ARG A 346 0.60 4.56 -6.50
N VAL A 347 0.63 3.22 -6.50
CA VAL A 347 0.80 2.43 -7.72
C VAL A 347 -0.41 2.57 -8.66
N ALA A 348 -1.63 2.57 -8.13
CA ALA A 348 -2.83 2.76 -8.93
C ALA A 348 -2.85 4.11 -9.63
N VAL A 349 -2.47 5.20 -8.94
CA VAL A 349 -2.38 6.53 -9.57
C VAL A 349 -1.35 6.56 -10.70
N ILE A 350 -0.18 5.94 -10.51
CA ILE A 350 0.87 5.88 -11.54
C ILE A 350 0.44 5.02 -12.74
N ARG A 351 -0.20 3.88 -12.51
CA ARG A 351 -0.37 2.83 -13.53
C ARG A 351 -1.72 2.82 -14.23
N LEU A 352 -2.79 3.22 -13.54
CA LEU A 352 -4.16 3.07 -14.04
C LEU A 352 -4.67 4.38 -14.65
N PRO A 353 -5.66 4.30 -15.56
CA PRO A 353 -6.46 5.46 -15.94
C PRO A 353 -7.32 5.93 -14.76
N PHE A 354 -7.75 7.19 -14.80
CA PHE A 354 -8.52 7.80 -13.72
C PHE A 354 -9.79 7.00 -13.37
N GLU A 355 -10.52 6.50 -14.37
CA GLU A 355 -11.78 5.77 -14.15
C GLU A 355 -11.59 4.47 -13.34
N ASP A 356 -10.52 3.72 -13.57
CA ASP A 356 -10.24 2.53 -12.77
C ASP A 356 -9.85 2.93 -11.33
N VAL A 357 -9.11 4.03 -11.14
CA VAL A 357 -8.78 4.57 -9.81
C VAL A 357 -10.04 5.06 -9.10
N TRP A 358 -10.95 5.71 -9.81
CA TRP A 358 -12.25 6.14 -9.30
C TRP A 358 -13.11 4.96 -8.87
N LYS A 359 -13.17 3.88 -9.64
CA LYS A 359 -13.89 2.67 -9.21
C LYS A 359 -13.27 2.10 -7.93
N ILE A 360 -11.95 1.90 -7.91
CA ILE A 360 -11.23 1.30 -6.77
C ILE A 360 -11.41 2.12 -5.48
N PHE A 361 -11.27 3.45 -5.53
CA PHE A 361 -11.27 4.31 -4.33
C PHE A 361 -12.42 5.32 -4.25
N GLY A 362 -12.99 5.78 -5.36
CA GLY A 362 -14.22 6.57 -5.38
C GLY A 362 -15.42 5.73 -4.93
N GLU A 363 -15.65 4.61 -5.60
CA GLU A 363 -16.78 3.70 -5.33
C GLU A 363 -16.44 2.61 -4.31
N GLY A 364 -15.15 2.38 -4.06
CA GLY A 364 -14.68 1.30 -3.21
C GLY A 364 -14.91 -0.08 -3.82
N ARG A 365 -15.20 -0.16 -5.13
CA ARG A 365 -15.60 -1.38 -5.83
C ARG A 365 -15.05 -1.42 -7.25
N HIS A 366 -14.61 -2.59 -7.69
CA HIS A 366 -14.13 -2.76 -9.05
C HIS A 366 -14.23 -4.22 -9.49
N GLU A 367 -14.96 -4.48 -10.57
CA GLU A 367 -15.32 -5.84 -11.03
C GLU A 367 -14.07 -6.64 -11.46
N ARG A 368 -13.13 -5.96 -12.11
CA ARG A 368 -11.86 -6.55 -12.59
C ARG A 368 -10.66 -6.31 -11.66
N PHE A 369 -10.88 -6.04 -10.37
CA PHE A 369 -9.77 -5.68 -9.46
C PHE A 369 -8.69 -6.77 -9.39
N GLU A 370 -9.08 -8.05 -9.38
CA GLU A 370 -8.12 -9.17 -9.34
C GLU A 370 -7.21 -9.21 -10.57
N GLU A 371 -7.77 -8.93 -11.76
CA GLU A 371 -7.00 -8.85 -13.00
C GLU A 371 -6.03 -7.65 -12.96
N LEU A 372 -6.52 -6.47 -12.58
CA LEU A 372 -5.68 -5.27 -12.44
C LEU A 372 -4.58 -5.49 -11.39
N LEU A 373 -4.90 -6.12 -10.27
CA LEU A 373 -3.93 -6.46 -9.23
C LEU A 373 -2.84 -7.38 -9.78
N GLN A 374 -3.18 -8.35 -10.61
CA GLN A 374 -2.22 -9.29 -11.16
C GLN A 374 -1.35 -8.67 -12.26
N ARG A 375 -1.94 -7.89 -13.18
CA ARG A 375 -1.29 -7.42 -14.41
C ARG A 375 -0.68 -6.03 -14.27
N GLU A 376 -1.38 -5.11 -13.60
CA GLU A 376 -1.06 -3.69 -13.59
C GLU A 376 -0.38 -3.21 -12.30
N LEU A 377 -0.86 -3.72 -11.16
CA LEU A 377 -0.44 -3.20 -9.85
C LEU A 377 0.65 -4.10 -9.22
N GLY A 378 0.41 -5.41 -9.18
CA GLY A 378 1.26 -6.39 -8.51
C GLY A 378 2.73 -6.35 -8.90
N PRO A 379 3.11 -6.17 -10.18
CA PRO A 379 4.50 -5.98 -10.61
C PRO A 379 5.27 -4.83 -9.94
N PHE A 380 4.57 -3.88 -9.31
CA PHE A 380 5.13 -2.68 -8.70
C PHE A 380 4.82 -2.56 -7.20
N LEU A 381 4.10 -3.54 -6.64
CA LEU A 381 3.85 -3.65 -5.21
C LEU A 381 4.97 -4.42 -4.52
N SER A 382 5.24 -4.04 -3.28
CA SER A 382 6.00 -4.81 -2.31
C SER A 382 5.39 -6.23 -2.14
N GLN A 383 6.23 -7.20 -1.80
CA GLN A 383 5.80 -8.57 -1.53
C GLN A 383 4.69 -8.61 -0.46
N GLY A 384 4.87 -7.82 0.60
CA GLY A 384 3.90 -7.71 1.69
C GLY A 384 2.54 -7.21 1.20
N ALA A 385 2.52 -6.13 0.42
CA ALA A 385 1.30 -5.56 -0.13
C ALA A 385 0.62 -6.51 -1.12
N LEU A 386 1.37 -7.13 -2.03
CA LEU A 386 0.81 -8.06 -3.01
C LEU A 386 0.15 -9.27 -2.32
N LYS A 387 0.81 -9.86 -1.30
CA LYS A 387 0.22 -10.96 -0.51
C LYS A 387 -1.05 -10.50 0.22
N PHE A 388 -1.03 -9.30 0.79
CA PHE A 388 -2.18 -8.73 1.49
C PHE A 388 -3.37 -8.54 0.53
N TRP A 389 -3.17 -7.85 -0.60
CA TRP A 389 -4.23 -7.53 -1.54
C TRP A 389 -4.74 -8.75 -2.31
N ARG A 390 -3.89 -9.75 -2.62
CA ARG A 390 -4.38 -11.03 -3.19
C ARG A 390 -5.35 -11.73 -2.24
N LYS A 391 -5.06 -11.75 -0.95
CA LYS A 391 -5.94 -12.35 0.07
C LYS A 391 -7.20 -11.51 0.32
N LYS A 392 -7.13 -10.20 0.07
CA LYS A 392 -8.18 -9.21 0.38
C LYS A 392 -8.87 -8.62 -0.84
N ALA A 393 -8.70 -9.21 -2.03
CA ALA A 393 -9.30 -8.70 -3.26
C ALA A 393 -10.83 -8.58 -3.18
N TYR A 394 -11.47 -9.46 -2.40
CA TYR A 394 -12.92 -9.40 -2.11
C TYR A 394 -13.37 -8.08 -1.47
N TYR A 395 -12.48 -7.29 -0.87
CA TYR A 395 -12.82 -5.96 -0.35
C TYR A 395 -13.41 -5.06 -1.45
N PHE A 396 -12.92 -5.18 -2.69
CA PHE A 396 -13.41 -4.40 -3.83
C PHE A 396 -14.62 -5.05 -4.52
N LYS A 397 -15.10 -6.20 -4.04
CA LYS A 397 -16.40 -6.77 -4.44
C LYS A 397 -17.51 -6.32 -3.48
N ASP A 398 -17.22 -6.38 -2.18
CA ASP A 398 -18.19 -6.08 -1.12
C ASP A 398 -18.29 -4.57 -0.79
N GLY A 399 -17.29 -3.78 -1.19
CA GLY A 399 -17.16 -2.35 -0.87
C GLY A 399 -16.06 -2.12 0.17
N MET A 400 -14.92 -1.59 -0.28
CA MET A 400 -13.69 -1.44 0.51
C MET A 400 -13.92 -0.74 1.85
N TYR A 401 -14.79 0.27 1.85
CA TYR A 401 -15.10 1.13 3.00
C TYR A 401 -15.90 0.43 4.10
N TYR A 402 -16.44 -0.76 3.85
CA TYR A 402 -17.09 -1.62 4.85
C TYR A 402 -16.13 -2.64 5.49
N HIS A 403 -14.85 -2.57 5.15
CA HIS A 403 -13.79 -3.39 5.71
C HIS A 403 -12.77 -2.56 6.50
N GLY A 404 -11.81 -3.25 7.14
CA GLY A 404 -10.92 -2.62 8.12
C GLY A 404 -11.55 -2.54 9.51
N GLY A 405 -10.91 -1.80 10.42
CA GLY A 405 -11.47 -1.54 11.75
C GLY A 405 -12.70 -0.64 11.66
N MET A 406 -12.54 0.57 11.13
CA MET A 406 -13.63 1.55 11.00
C MET A 406 -14.77 1.06 10.11
N GLY A 407 -14.46 0.36 9.01
CA GLY A 407 -15.50 -0.14 8.11
C GLY A 407 -16.48 -1.13 8.74
N ARG A 408 -16.08 -1.85 9.80
CA ARG A 408 -17.01 -2.70 10.57
C ARG A 408 -18.05 -1.89 11.33
N LEU A 409 -17.65 -0.75 11.91
CA LEU A 409 -18.58 0.17 12.56
C LEU A 409 -19.52 0.81 11.54
N VAL A 410 -18.99 1.26 10.40
CA VAL A 410 -19.83 1.76 9.29
C VAL A 410 -20.84 0.71 8.85
N LYS A 411 -20.40 -0.54 8.67
CA LYS A 411 -21.29 -1.63 8.29
C LYS A 411 -22.38 -1.85 9.34
N ALA A 412 -22.04 -1.79 10.63
CA ALA A 412 -23.02 -1.91 11.72
C ALA A 412 -24.04 -0.77 11.72
N VAL A 413 -23.59 0.49 11.53
CA VAL A 413 -24.48 1.66 11.42
C VAL A 413 -25.42 1.52 10.22
N LYS A 414 -24.92 1.08 9.06
CA LYS A 414 -25.75 0.84 7.87
C LYS A 414 -26.79 -0.25 8.11
N VAL A 415 -26.40 -1.37 8.74
CA VAL A 415 -27.33 -2.45 9.09
C VAL A 415 -28.39 -1.96 10.08
N LEU A 416 -28.01 -1.15 11.07
CA LEU A 416 -28.95 -0.56 12.02
C LEU A 416 -29.94 0.39 11.32
N ALA A 417 -29.47 1.24 10.41
CA ALA A 417 -30.34 2.11 9.61
C ALA A 417 -31.37 1.31 8.81
N LYS A 418 -30.96 0.17 8.22
CA LYS A 418 -31.85 -0.76 7.52
C LYS A 418 -32.88 -1.40 8.45
N ILE A 419 -32.46 -1.93 9.60
CA ILE A 419 -33.36 -2.59 10.56
C ILE A 419 -34.38 -1.60 11.13
N THR A 420 -33.96 -0.36 11.36
CA THR A 420 -34.83 0.72 11.89
C THR A 420 -35.63 1.45 10.80
N ARG A 421 -35.51 1.04 9.53
CA ARG A 421 -36.15 1.68 8.36
C ARG A 421 -35.86 3.19 8.28
N LYS A 422 -34.62 3.57 8.60
CA LYS A 422 -34.12 4.95 8.54
C LYS A 422 -33.21 5.21 7.34
N GLU A 423 -33.16 4.31 6.37
CA GLU A 423 -32.34 4.45 5.15
C GLU A 423 -32.70 5.73 4.37
N ASP A 424 -34.00 6.00 4.17
CA ASP A 424 -34.47 7.20 3.46
C ASP A 424 -34.12 8.49 4.21
N TRP A 425 -34.09 8.45 5.55
CA TRP A 425 -33.65 9.57 6.36
C TRP A 425 -32.14 9.82 6.20
N VAL A 426 -31.33 8.76 6.22
CA VAL A 426 -29.88 8.87 5.98
C VAL A 426 -29.62 9.45 4.59
N ASP A 427 -30.34 8.97 3.58
CA ASP A 427 -30.21 9.47 2.21
C ASP A 427 -30.63 10.94 2.10
N SER A 428 -31.76 11.32 2.70
CA SER A 428 -32.22 12.71 2.75
C SER A 428 -31.24 13.64 3.45
N LEU A 429 -30.64 13.20 4.56
CA LEU A 429 -29.64 13.97 5.31
C LEU A 429 -28.36 14.17 4.49
N VAL A 430 -27.87 13.11 3.84
CA VAL A 430 -26.64 13.16 3.03
C VAL A 430 -26.81 13.99 1.76
N ASN A 431 -28.00 13.98 1.16
CA ASN A 431 -28.27 14.68 -0.10
C ASN A 431 -28.94 16.04 0.09
N ALA A 432 -29.07 16.53 1.34
CA ALA A 432 -29.64 17.83 1.66
C ALA A 432 -28.95 18.97 0.86
N PRO A 433 -29.71 19.76 0.08
CA PRO A 433 -29.18 20.85 -0.74
C PRO A 433 -28.46 21.95 0.06
N THR A 434 -28.95 22.27 1.26
CA THR A 434 -28.37 23.33 2.10
C THR A 434 -28.06 22.83 3.50
N VAL A 435 -27.16 23.54 4.19
CA VAL A 435 -26.78 23.22 5.57
C VAL A 435 -27.96 23.42 6.52
N GLU A 436 -28.82 24.39 6.23
CA GLU A 436 -30.04 24.68 7.00
C GLU A 436 -31.01 23.50 6.95
N GLN A 437 -31.31 22.99 5.74
CA GLN A 437 -32.18 21.82 5.57
C GLN A 437 -31.57 20.55 6.18
N GLN A 438 -30.25 20.37 6.04
CA GLN A 438 -29.53 19.28 6.70
C GLN A 438 -29.68 19.35 8.23
N HIS A 439 -29.52 20.54 8.80
CA HIS A 439 -29.63 20.77 10.24
C HIS A 439 -31.07 20.59 10.75
N GLU A 440 -32.07 21.00 9.98
CA GLU A 440 -33.49 20.71 10.27
C GLU A 440 -33.76 19.19 10.31
N LEU A 441 -33.30 18.44 9.29
CA LEU A 441 -33.43 16.98 9.25
C LEU A 441 -32.69 16.28 10.41
N TRP A 442 -31.51 16.80 10.77
CA TRP A 442 -30.72 16.31 11.89
C TRP A 442 -31.45 16.53 13.22
N THR A 443 -31.87 17.76 13.50
CA THR A 443 -32.55 18.13 14.75
C THR A 443 -33.91 17.46 14.92
N ALA A 444 -34.67 17.29 13.84
CA ALA A 444 -35.97 16.61 13.86
C ALA A 444 -35.89 15.13 14.25
N THR A 445 -34.74 14.47 14.03
CA THR A 445 -34.60 13.01 14.24
C THR A 445 -33.45 12.67 15.18
N ALA A 446 -32.21 12.77 14.69
CA ALA A 446 -31.02 12.30 15.41
C ALA A 446 -30.64 13.22 16.57
N GLY A 447 -30.75 14.55 16.40
CA GLY A 447 -30.51 15.53 17.45
C GLY A 447 -31.48 15.35 18.63
N GLN A 448 -32.76 15.11 18.39
CA GLN A 448 -33.71 14.79 19.45
C GLN A 448 -33.44 13.44 20.13
N TRP A 449 -33.05 12.40 19.39
CA TRP A 449 -32.73 11.09 19.98
C TRP A 449 -31.46 11.13 20.83
N LEU A 450 -30.42 11.82 20.34
CA LEU A 450 -29.18 12.06 21.07
C LEU A 450 -29.39 13.02 22.27
N MET A 451 -30.28 14.00 22.18
CA MET A 451 -30.50 14.91 23.32
C MET A 451 -31.49 14.33 24.36
N ARG A 452 -32.39 13.41 23.96
CA ARG A 452 -33.45 12.84 24.81
C ARG A 452 -33.24 11.36 25.16
N ALA A 453 -32.04 10.81 24.97
CA ALA A 453 -31.77 9.37 25.06
C ALA A 453 -32.30 8.72 26.35
N GLY A 454 -33.39 7.94 26.23
CA GLY A 454 -33.92 7.07 27.29
C GLY A 454 -33.00 5.87 27.58
N VAL A 455 -33.40 5.01 28.52
CA VAL A 455 -32.59 3.86 29.01
C VAL A 455 -32.11 2.94 27.87
N MET A 456 -32.95 2.69 26.86
CA MET A 456 -32.59 1.81 25.72
C MET A 456 -31.54 2.44 24.78
N ALA A 457 -31.57 3.77 24.58
CA ALA A 457 -30.58 4.50 23.80
C ALA A 457 -29.23 4.59 24.54
N ARG A 458 -29.25 4.68 25.87
CA ARG A 458 -28.03 4.57 26.72
C ARG A 458 -27.43 3.16 26.70
N ALA A 459 -28.27 2.11 26.66
CA ALA A 459 -27.81 0.73 26.52
C ALA A 459 -27.22 0.44 25.12
N LEU A 460 -27.82 0.99 24.06
CA LEU A 460 -27.28 0.89 22.70
C LEU A 460 -26.00 1.71 22.54
N GLY A 461 -25.96 2.92 23.13
CA GLY A 461 -24.76 3.75 23.24
C GLY A 461 -23.61 3.02 23.93
N PHE A 462 -23.88 2.30 25.02
CA PHE A 462 -22.91 1.48 25.74
C PHE A 462 -22.27 0.39 24.87
N LEU A 463 -23.02 -0.22 23.94
CA LEU A 463 -22.47 -1.20 22.98
C LEU A 463 -21.50 -0.56 21.97
N VAL A 464 -21.74 0.70 21.60
CA VAL A 464 -20.89 1.45 20.64
C VAL A 464 -19.71 2.14 21.34
N THR A 465 -19.86 2.56 22.60
CA THR A 465 -18.84 3.26 23.39
C THR A 465 -18.02 2.33 24.30
N ASN A 466 -18.20 1.01 24.20
CA ASN A 466 -17.37 0.09 24.98
C ASN A 466 -15.90 0.14 24.52
N ARG A 467 -14.97 -0.25 25.41
CA ARG A 467 -13.52 -0.17 25.15
C ARG A 467 -13.07 -0.95 23.91
N VAL A 468 -13.77 -2.03 23.55
CA VAL A 468 -13.44 -2.87 22.40
C VAL A 468 -13.85 -2.17 21.10
N THR A 469 -15.08 -1.66 21.02
CA THR A 469 -15.59 -0.93 19.86
C THR A 469 -14.81 0.37 19.64
N MET A 470 -14.57 1.14 20.71
CA MET A 470 -13.78 2.38 20.62
C MET A 470 -12.36 2.12 20.11
N TRP A 471 -11.69 1.06 20.60
CA TRP A 471 -10.35 0.72 20.11
C TRP A 471 -10.35 0.10 18.71
N PHE A 472 -11.11 -0.98 18.48
CA PHE A 472 -11.02 -1.74 17.24
C PHE A 472 -11.73 -1.09 16.05
N CYS A 473 -12.69 -0.19 16.30
CA CYS A 473 -13.45 0.46 15.24
C CYS A 473 -13.15 1.96 15.13
N ALA A 474 -13.11 2.69 16.25
CA ALA A 474 -12.84 4.12 16.23
C ALA A 474 -11.36 4.47 16.43
N GLY A 475 -10.51 3.48 16.78
CA GLY A 475 -9.09 3.68 17.08
C GLY A 475 -8.79 4.50 18.32
N VAL A 476 -9.76 4.72 19.22
CA VAL A 476 -9.57 5.51 20.43
C VAL A 476 -8.97 4.65 21.53
N CYS A 477 -7.75 4.97 21.94
CA CYS A 477 -7.00 4.24 22.96
C CYS A 477 -7.42 4.61 24.40
N LYS A 478 -6.89 3.89 25.40
CA LYS A 478 -7.20 4.17 26.82
C LYS A 478 -6.73 5.56 27.26
N SER A 479 -5.57 6.01 26.81
CA SER A 479 -4.99 7.31 27.15
C SER A 479 -5.83 8.46 26.58
N GLN A 480 -6.19 8.37 25.29
CA GLN A 480 -7.08 9.34 24.63
C GLN A 480 -8.47 9.36 25.28
N MET A 481 -9.00 8.19 25.68
CA MET A 481 -10.25 8.11 26.44
C MET A 481 -10.16 8.81 27.81
N ALA A 482 -9.01 8.78 28.48
CA ALA A 482 -8.80 9.48 29.73
C ALA A 482 -8.78 11.00 29.53
N LEU A 483 -8.16 11.49 28.44
CA LEU A 483 -8.20 12.90 28.06
C LEU A 483 -9.63 13.41 27.87
N ILE A 484 -10.46 12.66 27.12
CA ILE A 484 -11.87 13.01 26.93
C ILE A 484 -12.59 13.09 28.28
N LYS A 485 -12.48 12.03 29.10
CA LYS A 485 -13.18 11.91 30.39
C LYS A 485 -12.82 12.98 31.42
N ASN A 486 -11.61 13.54 31.33
CA ASN A 486 -11.15 14.59 32.23
C ASN A 486 -11.82 15.94 31.92
N GLU A 487 -12.27 16.16 30.69
CA GLU A 487 -12.85 17.44 30.24
C GLU A 487 -14.35 17.38 29.99
N ASP A 488 -14.86 16.24 29.54
CA ASP A 488 -16.28 16.04 29.24
C ASP A 488 -16.66 14.56 29.38
N ASN A 489 -17.95 14.26 29.45
CA ASN A 489 -18.40 12.89 29.29
C ASN A 489 -18.36 12.51 27.80
N ILE A 490 -18.04 11.24 27.50
CA ILE A 490 -17.89 10.75 26.11
C ILE A 490 -19.14 10.98 25.25
N TYR A 491 -20.31 10.98 25.87
CA TYR A 491 -21.57 11.16 25.18
C TYR A 491 -21.74 12.59 24.67
N SER A 492 -21.61 13.57 25.56
CA SER A 492 -21.59 14.99 25.25
C SER A 492 -20.50 15.33 24.22
N TYR A 493 -19.34 14.71 24.34
CA TYR A 493 -18.26 14.86 23.35
C TYR A 493 -18.72 14.44 21.95
N ILE A 494 -19.27 13.23 21.80
CA ILE A 494 -19.73 12.71 20.50
C ILE A 494 -20.89 13.56 19.96
N VAL A 495 -21.85 13.92 20.81
CA VAL A 495 -23.00 14.76 20.41
C VAL A 495 -22.52 16.11 19.89
N ARG A 496 -21.62 16.78 20.61
CA ARG A 496 -21.00 18.05 20.17
C ARG A 496 -20.32 17.90 18.81
N CYS A 497 -19.54 16.83 18.62
CA CYS A 497 -18.83 16.60 17.36
C CYS A 497 -19.80 16.46 16.18
N LEU A 498 -20.83 15.60 16.31
CA LEU A 498 -21.79 15.32 15.24
C LEU A 498 -22.75 16.50 14.98
N ASP A 499 -23.22 17.17 16.04
CA ASP A 499 -24.14 18.30 15.92
C ASP A 499 -23.51 19.48 15.19
N ASN A 500 -22.27 19.82 15.54
CA ASN A 500 -21.51 20.85 14.84
C ASN A 500 -21.25 20.50 13.37
N VAL A 501 -21.02 19.23 13.02
CA VAL A 501 -20.89 18.82 11.61
C VAL A 501 -22.21 19.03 10.88
N ALA A 502 -23.33 18.58 11.45
CA ALA A 502 -24.64 18.74 10.86
C ALA A 502 -25.01 20.23 10.67
N LYS A 503 -24.56 21.10 11.59
CA LYS A 503 -24.86 22.53 11.60
C LYS A 503 -23.95 23.39 10.71
N TYR A 504 -22.69 23.02 10.51
CA TYR A 504 -21.72 23.90 9.85
C TYR A 504 -21.09 23.30 8.58
N SER A 505 -21.32 22.02 8.29
CA SER A 505 -20.70 21.34 7.16
C SER A 505 -21.73 20.63 6.28
N ASN A 506 -21.79 21.01 5.01
CA ASN A 506 -22.66 20.35 4.05
C ASN A 506 -22.12 18.93 3.68
N LEU A 507 -22.89 17.89 3.98
CA LEU A 507 -22.54 16.49 3.71
C LEU A 507 -22.53 16.13 2.22
N ARG A 508 -23.41 16.77 1.45
CA ARG A 508 -23.55 16.55 0.01
C ARG A 508 -22.32 17.03 -0.75
N ASP A 509 -21.97 18.31 -0.56
CA ASP A 509 -21.08 19.04 -1.46
C ASP A 509 -19.67 19.25 -0.91
N SER A 510 -19.45 19.22 0.40
CA SER A 510 -18.14 19.55 0.97
C SER A 510 -17.54 18.49 1.91
N ASN A 511 -18.37 17.71 2.62
CA ASN A 511 -17.91 16.79 3.67
C ASN A 511 -17.88 15.32 3.23
N TYR A 512 -16.83 14.96 2.50
CA TYR A 512 -16.66 13.59 2.03
C TYR A 512 -16.40 12.59 3.16
N PHE A 513 -15.97 13.02 4.36
CA PHE A 513 -15.62 12.12 5.46
C PHE A 513 -16.86 11.38 5.98
N TYR A 514 -17.88 12.13 6.37
CA TYR A 514 -19.13 11.57 6.89
C TYR A 514 -20.00 11.01 5.77
N ARG A 515 -20.00 11.63 4.59
CA ARG A 515 -20.67 11.10 3.41
C ARG A 515 -20.18 9.69 3.08
N LEU A 516 -18.87 9.45 3.09
CA LEU A 516 -18.29 8.14 2.88
C LEU A 516 -18.76 7.14 3.94
N CYS A 517 -18.82 7.54 5.20
CA CYS A 517 -19.30 6.66 6.27
C CYS A 517 -20.77 6.27 6.07
N LEU A 518 -21.62 7.20 5.65
CA LEU A 518 -23.05 6.96 5.51
C LEU A 518 -23.39 6.18 4.23
N THR A 519 -22.67 6.43 3.14
CA THR A 519 -22.99 5.86 1.81
C THR A 519 -22.05 4.74 1.37
N GLY A 520 -20.87 4.63 1.96
CA GLY A 520 -19.80 3.70 1.57
C GLY A 520 -19.08 4.05 0.27
N ARG A 521 -19.30 5.25 -0.29
CA ARG A 521 -18.66 5.74 -1.52
C ARG A 521 -18.52 7.27 -1.52
N PHE A 522 -17.60 7.80 -2.29
CA PHE A 522 -17.51 9.22 -2.55
C PHE A 522 -18.50 9.68 -3.63
N ALA A 523 -18.74 10.99 -3.71
CA ALA A 523 -19.35 11.61 -4.89
C ALA A 523 -18.26 12.30 -5.70
N ARG A 524 -18.41 12.36 -7.03
CA ARG A 524 -17.42 13.00 -7.93
C ARG A 524 -17.09 14.44 -7.51
N HIS A 525 -18.10 15.20 -7.09
CA HIS A 525 -17.94 16.59 -6.62
C HIS A 525 -17.55 16.70 -5.13
N CYS A 526 -17.57 15.61 -4.37
CA CYS A 526 -17.30 15.59 -2.93
C CYS A 526 -16.43 14.37 -2.59
N CYS A 527 -15.12 14.52 -2.83
CA CYS A 527 -14.11 13.48 -2.65
C CYS A 527 -12.76 14.10 -2.20
N PRO A 528 -11.80 13.28 -1.74
CA PRO A 528 -10.42 13.73 -1.53
C PRO A 528 -9.76 14.17 -2.84
N ARG A 529 -8.86 15.16 -2.79
CA ARG A 529 -8.24 15.78 -3.99
C ARG A 529 -7.57 14.80 -4.94
N PHE A 530 -6.98 13.70 -4.47
CA PHE A 530 -6.38 12.70 -5.37
C PHE A 530 -7.39 11.97 -6.27
N LEU A 531 -8.70 12.13 -6.00
CA LEU A 531 -9.81 11.61 -6.80
C LEU A 531 -10.56 12.71 -7.58
N GLU A 532 -10.06 13.95 -7.59
CA GLU A 532 -10.49 14.98 -8.53
C GLU A 532 -9.64 14.84 -9.82
N GLU A 533 -10.24 14.95 -11.01
CA GLU A 533 -9.57 14.67 -12.29
C GLU A 533 -8.28 15.48 -12.51
N ASP A 534 -8.35 16.79 -12.32
CA ASP A 534 -7.20 17.69 -12.52
C ASP A 534 -6.07 17.40 -11.52
N CYS A 535 -6.44 17.17 -10.25
CA CYS A 535 -5.51 16.82 -9.20
C CYS A 535 -4.93 15.42 -9.43
N PHE A 536 -5.71 14.46 -9.92
CA PHE A 536 -5.22 13.13 -10.27
C PHE A 536 -4.16 13.20 -11.37
N ALA A 537 -4.40 13.95 -12.45
CA ALA A 537 -3.45 14.12 -13.55
C ALA A 537 -2.13 14.72 -13.04
N ARG A 538 -2.21 15.75 -12.20
CA ARG A 538 -1.03 16.37 -11.56
C ARG A 538 -0.31 15.40 -10.64
N LEU A 539 -1.03 14.68 -9.78
CA LEU A 539 -0.43 13.72 -8.85
C LEU A 539 0.25 12.57 -9.58
N LYS A 540 -0.35 12.08 -10.67
CA LYS A 540 0.22 11.05 -11.54
C LYS A 540 1.55 11.51 -12.13
N HIS A 541 1.61 12.75 -12.62
CA HIS A 541 2.85 13.34 -13.08
C HIS A 541 3.89 13.47 -11.96
N GLU A 542 3.54 14.05 -10.81
CA GLU A 542 4.49 14.24 -9.70
C GLU A 542 5.06 12.93 -9.16
N LEU A 543 4.22 11.89 -9.00
CA LEU A 543 4.65 10.57 -8.55
C LEU A 543 5.54 9.84 -9.58
N ALA A 544 5.39 10.15 -10.87
CA ALA A 544 6.21 9.60 -11.94
C ALA A 544 7.50 10.41 -12.20
N ALA A 545 7.52 11.69 -11.84
CA ALA A 545 8.65 12.59 -12.09
C ALA A 545 9.77 12.46 -11.06
N GLY A 546 9.46 12.08 -9.82
CA GLY A 546 10.46 11.97 -8.75
C GLY A 546 10.04 11.06 -7.60
N GLU A 547 11.01 10.74 -6.74
CA GLU A 547 10.77 10.02 -5.48
C GLU A 547 10.09 10.95 -4.45
N ARG A 548 8.82 11.27 -4.71
CA ARG A 548 8.02 12.19 -3.89
C ARG A 548 7.44 11.54 -2.63
N LEU A 549 7.32 10.20 -2.60
CA LEU A 549 6.63 9.48 -1.53
C LEU A 549 7.42 8.26 -1.04
N LEU A 550 7.91 8.36 0.19
CA LEU A 550 8.52 7.27 0.93
C LEU A 550 7.47 6.63 1.84
N ILE A 551 7.25 5.33 1.70
CA ILE A 551 6.33 4.56 2.55
C ILE A 551 7.18 3.68 3.46
N ARG A 552 6.97 3.79 4.78
CA ARG A 552 7.76 3.09 5.81
C ARG A 552 6.86 2.37 6.80
N THR A 553 7.24 1.15 7.14
CA THR A 553 6.53 0.33 8.14
C THR A 553 7.37 0.22 9.40
N ASP A 554 7.27 1.26 10.24
CA ASP A 554 8.15 1.49 11.39
C ASP A 554 7.43 2.36 12.44
N SER A 555 8.06 2.58 13.60
CA SER A 555 7.61 3.56 14.58
C SER A 555 7.84 5.00 14.10
N PHE A 556 6.97 5.91 14.54
CA PHE A 556 7.04 7.32 14.15
C PHE A 556 8.37 7.98 14.55
N VAL A 557 8.82 7.74 15.79
CA VAL A 557 10.07 8.33 16.31
C VAL A 557 11.30 7.80 15.58
N SER A 558 11.35 6.50 15.25
CA SER A 558 12.45 5.94 14.47
C SER A 558 12.58 6.62 13.11
N GLN A 559 11.46 6.80 12.38
CA GLN A 559 11.47 7.53 11.12
C GLN A 559 11.71 9.04 11.26
N LEU A 560 11.29 9.64 12.38
CA LEU A 560 11.64 11.02 12.72
C LEU A 560 13.16 11.17 12.89
N CYS A 561 13.83 10.20 13.53
CA CYS A 561 15.28 10.20 13.72
C CYS A 561 16.08 9.87 12.45
N ALA A 562 15.45 9.33 11.42
CA ALA A 562 16.14 8.89 10.20
C ALA A 562 16.63 10.03 9.30
N ARG A 563 16.12 11.26 9.45
CA ARG A 563 16.49 12.43 8.65
C ARG A 563 15.95 13.73 9.25
N GLN A 564 16.42 14.85 8.71
CA GLN A 564 15.92 16.18 9.04
C GLN A 564 14.62 16.50 8.26
N TYR A 565 13.66 17.12 8.94
CA TYR A 565 12.34 17.48 8.39
C TYR A 565 12.09 18.98 8.50
N THR A 566 11.31 19.52 7.57
CA THR A 566 10.81 20.90 7.65
C THR A 566 9.37 20.94 8.15
N LYS A 567 8.58 19.87 7.93
CA LYS A 567 7.21 19.76 8.41
C LYS A 567 6.99 18.38 9.05
N VAL A 568 6.27 18.34 10.16
CA VAL A 568 5.90 17.10 10.85
C VAL A 568 4.43 17.14 11.22
N ILE A 569 3.69 16.12 10.82
CA ILE A 569 2.26 15.95 11.13
C ILE A 569 2.15 14.79 12.10
N LEU A 570 1.89 15.11 13.36
CA LEU A 570 1.71 14.10 14.40
C LEU A 570 0.29 13.51 14.36
N MET A 571 -0.70 14.18 13.77
CA MET A 571 -2.10 13.79 13.96
C MET A 571 -2.46 13.73 15.46
N ASP A 572 -3.37 12.85 15.86
CA ASP A 572 -3.76 12.63 17.26
C ASP A 572 -2.96 11.55 17.98
N HIS A 573 -1.88 11.02 17.37
CA HIS A 573 -1.13 9.90 17.98
C HIS A 573 -0.51 10.24 19.33
N VAL A 574 -0.24 11.53 19.58
CA VAL A 574 0.35 11.98 20.84
C VAL A 574 -0.61 11.75 22.01
N ASP A 575 -1.93 11.72 21.76
CA ASP A 575 -2.94 11.34 22.76
C ASP A 575 -2.78 9.88 23.24
N TRP A 576 -2.02 9.05 22.51
CA TRP A 576 -1.85 7.64 22.79
C TRP A 576 -0.61 7.34 23.61
N LEU A 577 0.33 8.28 23.64
CA LEU A 577 1.63 8.14 24.27
C LEU A 577 1.52 8.35 25.79
N ASP A 578 2.41 7.69 26.53
CA ASP A 578 2.67 8.01 27.92
C ASP A 578 3.78 9.07 28.03
N GLN A 579 4.03 9.55 29.25
CA GLN A 579 4.98 10.65 29.46
C GLN A 579 6.41 10.33 28.96
N PRO A 580 7.00 9.14 29.22
CA PRO A 580 8.30 8.78 28.66
C PRO A 580 8.37 8.81 27.13
N ASP A 581 7.32 8.33 26.46
CA ASP A 581 7.23 8.37 24.99
C ASP A 581 7.07 9.80 24.47
N ILE A 582 6.32 10.66 25.18
CA ILE A 582 6.17 12.09 24.88
C ILE A 582 7.53 12.81 25.00
N ASP A 583 8.29 12.53 26.05
CA ASP A 583 9.62 13.14 26.26
C ASP A 583 10.59 12.71 25.16
N THR A 584 10.55 11.44 24.77
CA THR A 584 11.33 10.90 23.66
C THR A 584 10.96 11.56 22.34
N LEU A 585 9.66 11.71 22.06
CA LEU A 585 9.16 12.41 20.87
C LEU A 585 9.61 13.88 20.86
N ALA A 586 9.48 14.58 21.98
CA ALA A 586 9.86 15.99 22.10
C ALA A 586 11.37 16.19 21.87
N ALA A 587 12.21 15.31 22.42
CA ALA A 587 13.65 15.31 22.15
C ALA A 587 13.98 15.03 20.68
N ALA A 588 13.31 14.06 20.06
CA ALA A 588 13.48 13.75 18.64
C ALA A 588 13.03 14.93 17.75
N LEU A 589 11.91 15.58 18.05
CA LEU A 589 11.44 16.77 17.34
C LEU A 589 12.46 17.92 17.43
N LYS A 590 13.02 18.16 18.62
CA LYS A 590 14.07 19.17 18.83
C LYS A 590 15.29 18.93 17.95
N ALA A 591 15.69 17.67 17.80
CA ALA A 591 16.87 17.26 17.06
C ALA A 591 16.65 17.24 15.54
N GLN A 592 15.44 16.89 15.08
CA GLN A 592 15.19 16.53 13.68
C GLN A 592 14.35 17.55 12.89
N VAL A 593 13.63 18.43 13.57
CA VAL A 593 12.91 19.52 12.90
C VAL A 593 13.84 20.72 12.74
N ARG A 594 14.06 21.11 11.48
CA ARG A 594 14.91 22.27 11.15
C ARG A 594 14.37 23.56 11.76
N PRO A 595 15.23 24.55 12.08
CA PRO A 595 14.79 25.89 12.47
C PRO A 595 13.75 26.46 11.49
N GLY A 596 12.65 27.02 11.99
CA GLY A 596 11.51 27.46 11.17
C GLY A 596 10.57 26.37 10.69
N GLY A 597 10.90 25.10 10.92
CA GLY A 597 10.03 23.98 10.64
C GLY A 597 8.76 24.00 11.49
N ARG A 598 7.70 23.37 10.98
CA ARG A 598 6.37 23.38 11.60
C ARG A 598 5.93 21.97 11.97
N VAL A 599 5.39 21.84 13.17
CA VAL A 599 4.83 20.59 13.70
C VAL A 599 3.35 20.82 13.96
N ILE A 600 2.47 19.97 13.46
CA ILE A 600 1.02 20.09 13.74
C ILE A 600 0.47 18.83 14.38
N TRP A 601 -0.55 18.99 15.22
CA TRP A 601 -1.26 17.90 15.85
C TRP A 601 -2.67 18.32 16.25
N ARG A 602 -3.55 17.33 16.35
CA ARG A 602 -4.90 17.49 16.92
C ARG A 602 -4.98 16.68 18.20
N SER A 603 -5.88 17.06 19.11
CA SER A 603 -6.07 16.33 20.37
C SER A 603 -7.55 16.20 20.73
N ALA A 604 -7.90 15.10 21.38
CA ALA A 604 -9.18 14.91 22.03
C ALA A 604 -9.37 15.76 23.29
N SER A 605 -8.33 16.42 23.78
CA SER A 605 -8.36 17.40 24.88
C SER A 605 -8.22 18.83 24.36
N LYS A 606 -8.86 19.80 25.02
CA LYS A 606 -8.71 21.24 24.76
C LYS A 606 -7.33 21.76 25.16
N GLN A 607 -6.70 21.15 26.17
CA GLN A 607 -5.40 21.51 26.72
C GLN A 607 -4.53 20.28 27.01
N PRO A 608 -4.01 19.58 25.98
CA PRO A 608 -3.17 18.42 26.18
C PRO A 608 -1.86 18.77 26.90
N HIS A 609 -1.49 17.99 27.91
CA HIS A 609 -0.29 18.21 28.73
C HIS A 609 1.02 18.22 27.92
N TYR A 610 1.09 17.42 26.84
CA TYR A 610 2.26 17.33 25.98
C TYR A 610 2.51 18.58 25.12
N ALA A 611 1.56 19.52 25.02
CA ALA A 611 1.81 20.82 24.38
C ALA A 611 2.95 21.57 25.07
N ARG A 612 3.03 21.48 26.41
CA ARG A 612 4.12 22.07 27.21
C ARG A 612 5.46 21.36 26.99
N ALA A 613 5.44 20.05 26.78
CA ALA A 613 6.66 19.28 26.48
C ALA A 613 7.24 19.69 25.12
N ILE A 614 6.39 19.87 24.11
CA ILE A 614 6.81 20.37 22.79
C ILE A 614 7.31 21.83 22.90
N GLU A 615 6.66 22.67 23.69
CA GLU A 615 7.13 24.04 23.94
C GLU A 615 8.52 24.06 24.59
N ALA A 616 8.72 23.26 25.66
CA ALA A 616 10.00 23.11 26.34
C ALA A 616 11.12 22.53 25.43
N ALA A 617 10.75 21.77 24.40
CA ALA A 617 11.68 21.30 23.38
C ALA A 617 12.16 22.41 22.41
N GLY A 618 11.66 23.64 22.55
CA GLY A 618 12.06 24.83 21.81
C GLY A 618 11.20 25.06 20.57
N PHE A 619 9.89 24.95 20.74
CA PHE A 619 8.90 25.31 19.73
C PHE A 619 7.99 26.41 20.29
N LYS A 620 7.67 27.41 19.46
CA LYS A 620 6.56 28.32 19.75
C LYS A 620 5.25 27.58 19.47
N VAL A 621 4.52 27.21 20.51
CA VAL A 621 3.26 26.47 20.40
C VAL A 621 2.08 27.44 20.33
N ILE A 622 1.23 27.26 19.33
CA ILE A 622 0.05 28.08 19.08
C ILE A 622 -1.15 27.17 18.95
N ARG A 623 -2.19 27.42 19.75
CA ARG A 623 -3.50 26.77 19.59
C ARG A 623 -4.26 27.47 18.47
N VAL A 624 -4.39 26.80 17.33
CA VAL A 624 -5.01 27.35 16.12
C VAL A 624 -6.53 27.41 16.27
N ARG A 625 -7.13 26.33 16.79
CA ARG A 625 -8.57 26.20 17.03
C ARG A 625 -8.85 25.37 18.28
N CYS A 626 -10.03 25.59 18.85
CA CYS A 626 -10.58 24.84 19.96
C CYS A 626 -12.06 24.55 19.67
N SER A 627 -12.57 23.46 20.25
CA SER A 627 -13.95 22.98 20.14
C SER A 627 -15.04 23.92 20.65
N ASP A 628 -14.65 25.07 21.23
CA ASP A 628 -15.57 26.18 21.52
C ASP A 628 -16.16 26.77 20.21
N GLN A 629 -15.52 26.49 19.07
CA GLN A 629 -16.00 26.79 17.73
C GLN A 629 -15.90 25.55 16.84
N TYR A 630 -16.58 25.61 15.69
CA TYR A 630 -16.44 24.60 14.66
C TYR A 630 -15.01 24.58 14.10
N MET A 631 -14.35 23.42 14.14
CA MET A 631 -12.92 23.33 13.83
C MET A 631 -12.64 23.05 12.35
N ASP A 632 -13.18 21.94 11.84
CA ASP A 632 -12.93 21.44 10.49
C ASP A 632 -14.02 20.47 10.04
N ARG A 633 -13.97 19.97 8.79
CA ARG A 633 -14.99 19.04 8.24
C ARG A 633 -15.07 17.71 8.99
N VAL A 634 -14.03 17.33 9.73
CA VAL A 634 -14.05 16.13 10.55
C VAL A 634 -14.68 16.42 11.91
N ASN A 635 -14.25 17.48 12.58
CA ASN A 635 -14.74 17.97 13.87
C ASN A 635 -14.79 16.88 14.97
N MET A 636 -13.86 15.92 14.95
CA MET A 636 -13.76 14.84 15.95
C MET A 636 -12.80 15.14 17.10
N TYR A 637 -12.07 16.25 17.02
CA TYR A 637 -11.07 16.67 17.99
C TYR A 637 -11.55 17.87 18.81
N ALA A 638 -10.93 18.06 19.97
CA ALA A 638 -11.21 19.17 20.87
C ALA A 638 -10.32 20.39 20.62
N SER A 639 -9.15 20.20 20.01
CA SER A 639 -8.19 21.27 19.72
C SER A 639 -7.24 20.94 18.56
N PHE A 640 -6.69 21.98 17.94
CA PHE A 640 -5.70 21.91 16.86
C PHE A 640 -4.55 22.87 17.15
N TYR A 641 -3.32 22.38 17.02
CA TYR A 641 -2.11 23.11 17.40
C TYR A 641 -1.07 23.13 16.27
N VAL A 642 -0.26 24.18 16.29
CA VAL A 642 0.98 24.29 15.51
C VAL A 642 2.14 24.68 16.43
N GLY A 643 3.25 23.95 16.33
CA GLY A 643 4.53 24.26 16.96
C GLY A 643 5.53 24.72 15.90
N ILE A 644 6.14 25.89 16.09
CA ILE A 644 7.12 26.46 15.15
C ILE A 644 8.50 26.40 15.80
N ARG A 645 9.45 25.72 15.16
CA ARG A 645 10.81 25.59 15.68
C ARG A 645 11.50 26.95 15.74
N HIS A 646 12.04 27.34 16.90
CA HIS A 646 12.78 28.60 17.05
C HIS A 646 13.97 28.71 16.08
N GLY A 647 14.29 29.94 15.66
CA GLY A 647 15.41 30.22 14.73
C GLY A 647 15.05 30.27 13.24
N GLY A 648 13.77 30.19 12.87
CA GLY A 648 13.30 30.44 11.50
C GLY A 648 12.68 31.83 11.30
N PRO A 649 12.44 32.26 10.04
CA PRO A 649 11.77 33.52 9.75
C PRO A 649 10.37 33.55 10.41
N ALA A 650 10.00 34.71 10.95
CA ALA A 650 8.70 34.92 11.58
C ALA A 650 7.56 34.64 10.59
N ILE A 651 6.48 34.01 11.06
CA ILE A 651 5.24 33.86 10.29
C ILE A 651 4.75 35.26 9.93
N LYS A 652 4.55 35.54 8.62
CA LYS A 652 3.67 36.65 8.20
C LYS A 652 2.30 36.37 8.82
N GLN A 653 1.90 37.20 9.78
CA GLN A 653 0.67 37.15 10.57
C GLN A 653 -0.40 36.21 10.02
N LEU A 654 -0.42 34.98 10.53
CA LEU A 654 -1.59 34.12 10.51
C LEU A 654 -1.99 33.97 11.98
N VAL A 655 -3.24 34.36 12.26
CA VAL A 655 -3.84 34.60 13.57
C VAL A 655 -3.65 36.06 14.02
N GLN A 656 -4.66 36.89 13.70
CA GLN A 656 -5.04 37.98 14.60
C GLN A 656 -5.03 37.40 16.01
N GLU A 657 -4.19 37.94 16.89
CA GLU A 657 -4.40 37.82 18.32
C GLU A 657 -5.79 38.39 18.61
N GLU A 658 -6.84 37.57 18.52
CA GLU A 658 -8.08 37.86 19.20
C GLU A 658 -7.73 37.83 20.68
N LYS A 659 -7.49 39.05 21.18
CA LYS A 659 -7.39 39.38 22.59
C LYS A 659 -8.39 38.52 23.35
N LEU A 660 -7.86 37.69 24.27
CA LEU A 660 -8.62 37.29 25.44
C LEU A 660 -9.06 38.58 26.14
N ASP A 661 -10.29 39.03 25.87
CA ASP A 661 -11.18 39.75 26.78
C ASP A 661 -12.24 40.53 25.99
N LYS A 662 -13.44 39.95 25.90
CA LYS A 662 -14.74 40.56 26.28
C LYS A 662 -15.90 39.67 25.83
N PRO A 663 -16.93 39.47 26.67
CA PRO A 663 -18.14 38.78 26.23
C PRO A 663 -18.85 39.60 25.14
N LEU A 664 -19.09 38.98 23.99
CA LEU A 664 -19.90 39.51 22.90
C LEU A 664 -21.31 39.83 23.41
N ARG A 665 -21.63 41.12 23.56
CA ARG A 665 -23.00 41.60 23.74
C ARG A 665 -23.75 41.45 22.41
N PHE A 666 -24.75 40.58 22.38
CA PHE A 666 -25.73 40.54 21.30
C PHE A 666 -26.48 41.87 21.23
N ARG A 667 -26.44 42.55 20.08
CA ARG A 667 -27.39 43.61 19.74
C ARG A 667 -28.72 42.96 19.39
N GLY A 668 -29.77 43.25 20.16
CA GLY A 668 -31.14 42.87 19.81
C GLY A 668 -31.95 42.33 20.98
N ALA A 669 -32.22 43.17 21.99
CA ALA A 669 -33.35 42.99 22.90
C ALA A 669 -33.86 44.40 23.27
N PRO A 670 -35.17 44.68 23.19
CA PRO A 670 -35.71 45.97 23.60
C PRO A 670 -35.58 46.13 25.12
N PRO A 671 -35.38 47.36 25.62
CA PRO A 671 -35.14 47.58 27.05
C PRO A 671 -36.36 47.19 27.87
N ALA A 672 -36.17 46.26 28.81
CA ALA A 672 -37.15 45.96 29.84
C ALA A 672 -37.35 47.18 30.75
N LYS A 673 -38.61 47.59 30.92
CA LYS A 673 -39.02 48.65 31.86
C LYS A 673 -38.56 48.28 33.27
N GLN A 674 -37.67 49.10 33.84
CA GLN A 674 -37.38 49.07 35.27
C GLN A 674 -38.47 49.87 36.00
N ASN A 675 -39.30 49.18 36.77
CA ASN A 675 -40.11 49.81 37.81
C ASN A 675 -39.16 50.20 38.96
N GLY A 676 -38.96 51.50 39.16
CA GLY A 676 -38.24 52.03 40.31
C GLY A 676 -39.12 52.00 41.57
N PRO A 677 -38.55 51.82 42.78
CA PRO A 677 -39.27 52.01 44.02
C PRO A 677 -39.33 53.51 44.38
N THR A 678 -40.52 53.95 44.76
CA THR A 678 -40.88 55.27 45.26
C THR A 678 -40.11 55.62 46.54
N PRO A 679 -39.70 56.89 46.76
CA PRO A 679 -39.03 57.30 47.98
C PRO A 679 -40.05 57.66 49.07
N VAL A 680 -39.77 57.27 50.32
CA VAL A 680 -40.43 57.83 51.50
C VAL A 680 -39.36 58.43 52.41
N ALA A 681 -39.53 59.71 52.69
CA ALA A 681 -38.73 60.50 53.62
C ALA A 681 -39.31 60.41 55.05
N ALA A 682 -38.41 60.56 56.01
CA ALA A 682 -38.55 60.83 57.44
C ALA A 682 -39.96 61.08 58.04
N ALA A 683 -40.33 60.23 59.01
CA ALA A 683 -40.74 60.56 60.38
C ALA A 683 -40.71 59.28 61.23
#